data_AF-A0A0E0ACC7-F1
#
_entry.id   AF-A0A0E0ACC7-F1
#
_cell.length_a   1.000
_cell.length_b   1.000
_cell.length_c   1.000
_cell.angle_alpha   90.00
_cell.angle_beta   90.00
_cell.angle_gamma   90.00
#
_symmetry.space_group_name_H-M   'P 1'
#
loop_
_entity.id
_entity.type
_entity.pdbx_description
1 polymer ?
#
loop_
_entity_poly.entity_id
_entity_poly.type
_entity_poly.pdbx_seq_one_letter_code
_entity_poly.pdbx_strand_id
1 'polypeptide(L)'
;MADDYFYLGLALASLLVVLFARHRRSAAHGDGGLRLPPGPWQLPVIGSLHHLAGKLPHRAMRDLARRHGPVMMLRLGEVPTLVVSSRDAAREVMRTHDAAFASRPLSASVRAATKGGRDIAFAPYGDYWRQLRKIAVTELLSARRVLSFRPIREEEVAATLRAVAAAAADGRTVELRAALCALVADSTVRAVVGERCAGLDVFLRQLDRAIELAAGLNVADLWPSSRLAGRLSGAVRQAERCRDTMFGVLDGIIQAHLEKTGGAGEDILDVLLRIHKEGGLEFPLDMDAVKCVVVDVISGGCETSATTLGWAFAELIRNPAAMKKATAEVRRDFEAAGAVSESALAVGELPYLRLVVRETLRLHPPLPLLLPRECREPCRVLGYDVPRGAQVLVNAWAIGRDERYWPGGSPEEFRPERFGDGEAAAAVDFKGADFELLPFGGGRRMCPGMAFGLANVELPLASLLFHFDWEASGVADPTEFDMTEAFGITARRKANLLLRPILRVPVPGDRDVFLRKLQRTIELSAGFNPADLWPSSRLAGRLGGAVREAEECHDTVYGILDGIIQEHMERTSSGSCGAGDGDGDGDGYGEDLLDVLLRIQKEGGLEFPLDMLAIKQVIFDIFGAGSETSATTLEWVMAELIRNPKAMRKATAEVRRAFAADGVVLESALGKLHYMHLVIRETFRLHTPLPLLLPRECREPCRVLGYDVPRGTQVLVNVWAIGRDERYWPGGSPEEFRPERFEDGEAAAAVDFRGADFELLPFGAGRRMCPGLAFGLANVELALASLLFHFDWEAPDVADPAEFDMTEGFGITARRKADLPLRPTLRVPVLEKKMVDASDGDGYVYVGLAVVSLFVVLLAWRSR
;
A
#
# COMPACT_ATOMS: atom_id res chain seq x y z
N MET A 1 45.17 -32.01 34.18
CA MET A 1 45.86 -30.76 34.59
C MET A 1 47.22 -30.58 33.94
N ALA A 2 48.13 -31.58 33.88
CA ALA A 2 49.44 -31.39 33.23
C ALA A 2 49.36 -31.26 31.68
N ASP A 3 48.40 -31.93 31.04
CA ASP A 3 48.24 -31.90 29.58
C ASP A 3 47.65 -30.57 29.06
N ASP A 4 46.80 -29.90 29.84
CA ASP A 4 46.18 -28.63 29.45
C ASP A 4 47.21 -27.48 29.35
N TYR A 5 48.24 -27.50 30.21
CA TYR A 5 49.35 -26.54 30.14
C TYR A 5 50.30 -26.81 28.98
N PHE A 6 50.40 -28.06 28.52
CA PHE A 6 51.22 -28.41 27.37
C PHE A 6 50.64 -27.85 26.07
N TYR A 7 49.32 -27.99 25.86
CA TYR A 7 48.64 -27.41 24.70
C TYR A 7 48.59 -25.88 24.75
N LEU A 8 48.42 -25.29 25.94
CA LEU A 8 48.50 -23.84 26.13
C LEU A 8 49.92 -23.31 25.85
N GLY A 9 50.95 -24.03 26.30
CA GLY A 9 52.35 -23.74 26.03
C GLY A 9 52.70 -23.85 24.54
N LEU A 10 52.18 -24.86 23.85
CA LEU A 10 52.36 -25.03 22.39
C LEU A 10 51.66 -23.90 21.62
N ALA A 11 50.45 -23.51 22.04
CA ALA A 11 49.71 -22.39 21.45
C ALA A 11 50.41 -21.04 21.67
N LEU A 12 50.94 -20.79 22.86
CA LEU A 12 51.76 -19.60 23.16
C LEU A 12 53.08 -19.60 22.39
N ALA A 13 53.76 -20.75 22.29
CA ALA A 13 55.01 -20.86 21.55
C ALA A 13 54.79 -20.67 20.03
N SER A 14 53.71 -21.23 19.47
CA SER A 14 53.35 -21.03 18.07
C SER A 14 52.88 -19.60 17.80
N LEU A 15 52.15 -18.97 18.72
CA LEU A 15 51.86 -17.53 18.68
C LEU A 15 53.16 -16.71 18.68
N LEU A 16 54.10 -17.00 19.57
CA LEU A 16 55.39 -16.31 19.65
C LEU A 16 56.26 -16.51 18.40
N VAL A 17 56.25 -17.71 17.79
CA VAL A 17 56.94 -17.97 16.52
C VAL A 17 56.30 -17.21 15.36
N VAL A 18 54.97 -17.12 15.31
CA VAL A 18 54.25 -16.28 14.33
C VAL A 18 54.54 -14.80 14.54
N LEU A 19 54.59 -14.34 15.79
CA LEU A 19 54.96 -12.97 16.15
C LEU A 19 56.41 -12.65 15.78
N PHE A 20 57.34 -13.57 16.01
CA PHE A 20 58.78 -13.40 15.71
C PHE A 20 59.07 -13.47 14.20
N ALA A 21 58.43 -14.41 13.48
CA ALA A 21 58.50 -14.48 12.02
C ALA A 21 57.88 -13.24 11.36
N ARG A 22 56.83 -12.66 11.96
CA ARG A 22 56.27 -11.37 11.53
C ARG A 22 57.13 -10.18 11.92
N HIS A 23 57.78 -10.16 13.08
CA HIS A 23 58.69 -9.06 13.43
C HIS A 23 59.84 -8.99 12.41
N ARG A 24 60.36 -10.14 11.97
CA ARG A 24 61.33 -10.24 10.87
C ARG A 24 60.77 -9.86 9.49
N ARG A 25 59.50 -10.16 9.17
CA ARG A 25 58.85 -9.72 7.91
C ARG A 25 58.40 -8.25 7.92
N SER A 26 58.06 -7.71 9.08
CA SER A 26 57.73 -6.30 9.33
C SER A 26 58.99 -5.43 9.33
N ALA A 27 60.14 -5.98 9.75
CA ALA A 27 61.45 -5.37 9.54
C ALA A 27 61.91 -5.44 8.08
N ALA A 28 61.40 -6.39 7.28
CA ALA A 28 61.66 -6.50 5.84
C ALA A 28 60.65 -5.73 4.96
N HIS A 29 59.52 -5.26 5.52
CA HIS A 29 58.55 -4.35 4.91
C HIS A 29 58.51 -3.05 5.72
N GLY A 30 59.63 -2.32 5.77
CA GLY A 30 59.57 -0.91 6.13
C GLY A 30 58.65 -0.21 5.13
N ASP A 31 57.72 0.62 5.61
CA ASP A 31 57.01 1.59 4.77
C ASP A 31 58.05 2.28 3.88
N GLY A 32 58.03 2.03 2.58
CA GLY A 32 59.05 2.44 1.64
C GLY A 32 59.08 3.96 1.42
N GLY A 33 59.44 4.73 2.46
CA GLY A 33 59.41 6.19 2.47
C GLY A 33 58.02 6.81 2.39
N LEU A 34 56.94 6.03 2.48
CA LEU A 34 55.55 6.52 2.38
C LEU A 34 55.12 7.23 3.66
N ARG A 35 54.47 8.39 3.51
CA ARG A 35 53.85 9.13 4.60
C ARG A 35 52.41 8.68 4.77
N LEU A 36 52.20 7.50 5.37
CA LEU A 36 50.85 6.96 5.59
C LEU A 36 50.03 7.82 6.57
N PRO A 37 48.68 7.83 6.45
CA PRO A 37 47.81 8.47 7.43
C PRO A 37 48.01 7.89 8.83
N PRO A 38 47.87 8.72 9.88
CA PRO A 38 47.96 8.26 11.26
C PRO A 38 46.89 7.21 11.57
N GLY A 39 47.09 6.41 12.61
CA GLY A 39 46.11 5.41 13.02
C GLY A 39 46.34 4.90 14.44
N PRO A 40 45.36 4.21 15.02
CA PRO A 40 45.52 3.56 16.32
C PRO A 40 46.52 2.41 16.21
N TRP A 41 47.07 2.02 17.36
CA TRP A 41 47.94 0.85 17.46
C TRP A 41 47.21 -0.43 17.02
N GLN A 42 47.98 -1.37 16.47
CA GLN A 42 47.46 -2.55 15.79
C GLN A 42 47.92 -3.81 16.51
N LEU A 43 47.00 -4.76 16.72
CA LEU A 43 47.35 -6.09 17.20
C LEU A 43 47.81 -6.99 16.04
N PRO A 44 48.74 -7.93 16.30
CA PRO A 44 49.08 -8.96 15.34
C PRO A 44 47.84 -9.73 14.87
N VAL A 45 47.81 -10.10 13.59
CA VAL A 45 46.73 -10.87 12.94
C VAL A 45 45.39 -10.14 12.76
N ILE A 46 44.84 -9.52 13.80
CA ILE A 46 43.51 -8.87 13.76
C ILE A 46 43.58 -7.36 13.46
N GLY A 47 44.76 -6.76 13.53
CA GLY A 47 44.97 -5.33 13.28
C GLY A 47 44.19 -4.45 14.27
N SER A 48 43.39 -3.53 13.74
CA SER A 48 42.59 -2.55 14.46
C SER A 48 41.18 -3.04 14.85
N LEU A 49 40.79 -4.29 14.53
CA LEU A 49 39.43 -4.80 14.76
C LEU A 49 38.97 -4.71 16.23
N HIS A 50 39.90 -4.88 17.17
CA HIS A 50 39.61 -4.80 18.60
C HIS A 50 39.11 -3.41 19.06
N HIS A 51 39.39 -2.34 18.31
CA HIS A 51 38.84 -1.00 18.59
C HIS A 51 37.37 -0.87 18.21
N LEU A 52 36.88 -1.75 17.32
CA LEU A 52 35.51 -1.75 16.81
C LEU A 52 34.62 -2.80 17.51
N ALA A 53 35.22 -3.76 18.21
CA ALA A 53 34.50 -4.86 18.86
C ALA A 53 33.46 -4.34 19.86
N GLY A 54 32.22 -4.83 19.75
CA GLY A 54 31.10 -4.45 20.63
C GLY A 54 30.55 -3.05 20.40
N LYS A 55 31.01 -2.33 19.37
CA LYS A 55 30.57 -0.96 19.04
C LYS A 55 30.02 -0.90 17.62
N LEU A 56 29.24 0.15 17.34
CA LEU A 56 28.83 0.49 15.98
C LEU A 56 30.05 1.04 15.21
N PRO A 57 30.44 0.45 14.05
CA PRO A 57 31.68 0.78 13.36
C PRO A 57 31.82 2.27 13.02
N HIS A 58 30.77 2.91 12.49
CA HIS A 58 30.78 4.34 12.14
C HIS A 58 31.01 5.25 13.34
N ARG A 59 30.40 4.95 14.50
CA ARG A 59 30.60 5.72 15.73
C ARG A 59 31.99 5.50 16.32
N ALA A 60 32.46 4.26 16.37
CA ALA A 60 33.80 3.93 16.85
C ALA A 60 34.90 4.56 15.97
N MET A 61 34.71 4.54 14.65
CA MET A 61 35.60 5.20 13.70
C MET A 61 35.59 6.72 13.84
N ARG A 62 34.44 7.34 14.15
CA ARG A 62 34.34 8.77 14.48
C ARG A 62 35.15 9.12 15.73
N ASP A 63 35.08 8.30 16.78
CA ASP A 63 35.87 8.50 18.02
C ASP A 63 37.37 8.30 17.82
N LEU A 64 37.75 7.40 16.93
CA LEU A 64 39.15 7.23 16.52
C LEU A 64 39.62 8.43 15.68
N ALA A 65 38.81 8.91 14.74
CA ALA A 65 39.13 10.06 13.90
C ALA A 65 39.32 11.34 14.73
N ARG A 66 38.55 11.55 15.80
CA ARG A 66 38.77 12.68 16.75
C ARG A 66 40.15 12.65 17.41
N ARG A 67 40.77 11.48 17.57
CA ARG A 67 42.09 11.30 18.21
C ARG A 67 43.25 11.26 17.21
N HIS A 68 43.02 10.67 16.03
CA HIS A 68 44.08 10.43 15.04
C HIS A 68 44.04 11.40 13.87
N GLY A 69 42.94 12.11 13.64
CA GLY A 69 42.77 13.07 12.57
C GLY A 69 41.67 12.70 11.57
N PRO A 70 41.34 13.62 10.65
CA PRO A 70 40.23 13.49 9.70
C PRO A 70 40.41 12.37 8.66
N VAL A 71 41.64 11.92 8.46
CA VAL A 71 42.01 10.80 7.60
C VAL A 71 42.88 9.87 8.43
N MET A 72 42.48 8.61 8.57
CA MET A 72 43.22 7.63 9.36
C MET A 72 43.34 6.28 8.66
N MET A 73 44.44 5.57 8.93
CA MET A 73 44.66 4.22 8.39
C MET A 73 44.36 3.16 9.46
N LEU A 74 43.40 2.29 9.16
CA LEU A 74 43.08 1.10 9.95
C LEU A 74 43.55 -0.15 9.21
N ARG A 75 43.73 -1.24 9.97
CA ARG A 75 43.95 -2.57 9.39
C ARG A 75 42.87 -3.52 9.90
N LEU A 76 41.94 -3.92 9.03
CA LEU A 76 40.84 -4.81 9.39
C LEU A 76 41.24 -6.24 9.02
N GLY A 77 41.77 -7.00 9.99
CA GLY A 77 42.43 -8.28 9.72
C GLY A 77 43.69 -8.06 8.87
N GLU A 78 43.64 -8.46 7.60
CA GLU A 78 44.69 -8.21 6.62
C GLU A 78 44.44 -6.96 5.77
N VAL A 79 43.19 -6.47 5.70
CA VAL A 79 42.75 -5.44 4.75
C VAL A 79 43.15 -4.02 5.20
N PRO A 80 44.01 -3.30 4.44
CA PRO A 80 44.29 -1.89 4.70
C PRO A 80 43.07 -1.03 4.38
N THR A 81 42.63 -0.23 5.35
CA THR A 81 41.39 0.56 5.27
C THR A 81 41.64 2.01 5.68
N LEU A 82 41.58 2.92 4.71
CA LEU A 82 41.52 4.36 4.91
C LEU A 82 40.12 4.76 5.41
N VAL A 83 40.04 5.47 6.52
CA VAL A 83 38.78 6.08 6.98
C VAL A 83 38.84 7.59 6.79
N VAL A 84 37.82 8.13 6.15
CA VAL A 84 37.65 9.54 5.83
C VAL A 84 36.47 10.10 6.62
N SER A 85 36.74 11.08 7.48
CA SER A 85 35.75 11.62 8.44
C SER A 85 35.67 13.16 8.39
N SER A 86 36.06 13.79 7.29
CA SER A 86 35.92 15.25 7.10
C SER A 86 35.44 15.60 5.70
N ARG A 87 34.81 16.76 5.55
CA ARG A 87 34.38 17.30 4.25
C ARG A 87 35.53 17.36 3.25
N ASP A 88 36.67 17.92 3.66
CA ASP A 88 37.77 18.21 2.75
C ASP A 88 38.42 16.92 2.23
N ALA A 89 38.58 15.92 3.10
CA ALA A 89 39.06 14.60 2.70
C ALA A 89 38.04 13.85 1.84
N ALA A 90 36.74 13.97 2.15
CA ALA A 90 35.67 13.40 1.34
C ALA A 90 35.66 14.00 -0.07
N ARG A 91 35.86 15.33 -0.18
CA ARG A 91 36.00 16.06 -1.44
C ARG A 91 37.23 15.59 -2.22
N GLU A 92 38.39 15.44 -1.58
CA GLU A 92 39.58 14.93 -2.28
C GLU A 92 39.37 13.51 -2.81
N VAL A 93 38.77 12.61 -2.04
CA VAL A 93 38.51 11.23 -2.47
C VAL A 93 37.47 11.13 -3.59
N MET A 94 36.38 11.89 -3.50
CA MET A 94 35.23 11.72 -4.38
C MET A 94 35.13 12.73 -5.52
N ARG A 95 35.91 13.82 -5.49
CA ARG A 95 35.94 14.84 -6.55
C ARG A 95 37.34 15.02 -7.14
N THR A 96 38.35 15.27 -6.32
CA THR A 96 39.72 15.55 -6.82
C THR A 96 40.39 14.31 -7.40
N HIS A 97 40.28 13.19 -6.70
CA HIS A 97 40.86 11.90 -7.07
C HIS A 97 39.76 10.87 -7.40
N ASP A 98 38.63 11.35 -7.94
CA ASP A 98 37.42 10.56 -8.12
C ASP A 98 37.65 9.27 -8.92
N ALA A 99 38.45 9.32 -9.99
CA ALA A 99 38.78 8.19 -10.85
C ALA A 99 39.66 7.15 -10.12
N ALA A 100 40.60 7.61 -9.29
CA ALA A 100 41.47 6.74 -8.49
C ALA A 100 40.69 5.96 -7.44
N PHE A 101 39.60 6.53 -6.90
CA PHE A 101 38.75 5.91 -5.89
C PHE A 101 37.39 5.40 -6.43
N ALA A 102 37.22 5.36 -7.74
CA ALA A 102 35.95 4.95 -8.33
C ALA A 102 35.73 3.43 -8.28
N SER A 103 36.73 2.60 -7.97
CA SER A 103 36.53 1.15 -7.86
C SER A 103 35.96 0.75 -6.50
N ARG A 104 35.48 -0.50 -6.42
CA ARG A 104 34.95 -1.12 -5.22
C ARG A 104 35.78 -2.37 -4.89
N PRO A 105 36.13 -2.61 -3.62
CA PRO A 105 36.81 -3.83 -3.25
C PRO A 105 35.84 -5.01 -3.36
N LEU A 106 36.19 -6.01 -4.18
CA LEU A 106 35.42 -7.26 -4.30
C LEU A 106 35.90 -8.27 -3.26
N SER A 107 35.31 -8.20 -2.07
CA SER A 107 35.51 -9.21 -1.01
C SER A 107 35.08 -10.61 -1.50
N ALA A 108 35.48 -11.67 -0.79
CA ALA A 108 35.13 -13.03 -1.19
C ALA A 108 33.61 -13.24 -1.20
N SER A 109 32.91 -12.70 -0.20
CA SER A 109 31.45 -12.79 -0.08
C SER A 109 30.73 -11.95 -1.12
N VAL A 110 31.18 -10.71 -1.38
CA VAL A 110 30.61 -9.84 -2.42
C VAL A 110 30.81 -10.48 -3.80
N ARG A 111 32.02 -10.97 -4.09
CA ARG A 111 32.33 -11.66 -5.35
C ARG A 111 31.41 -12.85 -5.60
N ALA A 112 31.14 -13.63 -4.55
CA ALA A 112 30.21 -14.75 -4.60
C ALA A 112 28.77 -14.29 -4.86
N ALA A 113 28.30 -13.27 -4.14
CA ALA A 113 26.94 -12.75 -4.28
C ALA A 113 26.68 -12.12 -5.66
N THR A 114 27.65 -11.41 -6.23
CA THR A 114 27.47 -10.60 -7.46
C THR A 114 28.11 -11.19 -8.73
N LYS A 115 28.38 -12.50 -8.75
CA LYS A 115 29.01 -13.20 -9.88
C LYS A 115 30.34 -12.57 -10.36
N GLY A 116 31.11 -12.01 -9.43
CA GLY A 116 32.36 -11.33 -9.75
C GLY A 116 32.25 -9.83 -9.98
N GLY A 117 31.19 -9.17 -9.51
CA GLY A 117 30.98 -7.74 -9.73
C GLY A 117 30.27 -7.45 -11.05
N ARG A 118 29.25 -8.24 -11.39
CA ARG A 118 28.43 -8.03 -12.60
C ARG A 118 27.26 -7.06 -12.37
N ASP A 119 27.11 -6.59 -11.15
CA ASP A 119 26.12 -5.63 -10.66
C ASP A 119 26.55 -4.16 -10.88
N ILE A 120 25.73 -3.18 -10.51
CA ILE A 120 26.04 -1.74 -10.64
C ILE A 120 26.86 -1.25 -9.43
N ALA A 121 26.52 -1.72 -8.24
CA ALA A 121 27.02 -1.22 -6.97
C ALA A 121 28.50 -1.55 -6.74
N PHE A 122 28.87 -2.82 -6.98
CA PHE A 122 30.19 -3.41 -6.71
C PHE A 122 31.05 -3.65 -7.94
N ALA A 123 30.53 -3.51 -9.16
CA ALA A 123 31.36 -3.66 -10.37
C ALA A 123 32.63 -2.79 -10.32
N PRO A 124 33.80 -3.34 -10.67
CA PRO A 124 35.04 -2.58 -10.79
C PRO A 124 34.88 -1.41 -11.75
N TYR A 125 35.57 -0.29 -11.47
CA TYR A 125 35.49 0.86 -12.36
C TYR A 125 36.10 0.54 -13.72
N GLY A 126 35.42 0.88 -14.81
CA GLY A 126 35.83 0.56 -16.17
C GLY A 126 34.65 0.72 -17.13
N ASP A 127 34.84 0.29 -18.37
CA ASP A 127 33.88 0.52 -19.45
C ASP A 127 32.57 -0.22 -19.22
N TYR A 128 32.64 -1.46 -18.75
CA TYR A 128 31.48 -2.23 -18.28
C TYR A 128 30.64 -1.47 -17.25
N TRP A 129 31.27 -0.97 -16.17
CA TRP A 129 30.55 -0.21 -15.15
C TRP A 129 29.99 1.11 -15.70
N ARG A 130 30.74 1.81 -16.56
CA ARG A 130 30.27 3.05 -17.21
C ARG A 130 29.01 2.79 -18.05
N GLN A 131 28.98 1.67 -18.75
CA GLN A 131 27.83 1.22 -19.53
C GLN A 131 26.62 0.91 -18.63
N LEU A 132 26.80 0.08 -17.60
CA LEU A 132 25.73 -0.21 -16.63
C LEU A 132 25.22 1.06 -15.94
N ARG A 133 26.13 1.97 -15.57
CA ARG A 133 25.78 3.25 -14.96
C ARG A 133 24.96 4.12 -15.90
N LYS A 134 25.29 4.14 -17.19
CA LYS A 134 24.52 4.85 -18.21
C LYS A 134 23.11 4.27 -18.30
N ILE A 135 22.98 2.94 -18.46
CA ILE A 135 21.68 2.24 -18.49
C ILE A 135 20.84 2.59 -17.25
N ALA A 136 21.43 2.49 -16.06
CA ALA A 136 20.72 2.79 -14.82
C ALA A 136 20.17 4.23 -14.77
N VAL A 137 20.95 5.23 -15.20
CA VAL A 137 20.54 6.64 -15.11
C VAL A 137 19.63 7.07 -16.27
N THR A 138 19.80 6.53 -17.48
CA THR A 138 19.01 6.95 -18.66
C THR A 138 17.75 6.13 -18.84
N GLU A 139 17.80 4.82 -18.61
CA GLU A 139 16.70 3.91 -18.92
C GLU A 139 15.88 3.54 -17.68
N LEU A 140 16.54 3.20 -16.56
CA LEU A 140 15.88 2.58 -15.39
C LEU A 140 15.41 3.61 -14.35
N LEU A 141 16.22 4.63 -14.08
CA LEU A 141 16.04 5.57 -12.97
C LEU A 141 16.04 7.03 -13.43
N SER A 142 15.72 7.27 -14.72
CA SER A 142 15.51 8.62 -15.23
C SER A 142 14.28 9.26 -14.59
N ALA A 143 14.23 10.60 -14.54
CA ALA A 143 13.07 11.30 -13.97
C ALA A 143 11.75 10.87 -14.63
N ARG A 144 11.75 10.68 -15.95
CA ARG A 144 10.59 10.18 -16.70
C ARG A 144 10.16 8.77 -16.25
N ARG A 145 11.11 7.87 -16.04
CA ARG A 145 10.82 6.50 -15.59
C ARG A 145 10.38 6.44 -14.13
N VAL A 146 10.98 7.25 -13.26
CA VAL A 146 10.51 7.36 -11.87
C VAL A 146 9.06 7.84 -11.83
N LEU A 147 8.71 8.84 -12.63
CA LEU A 147 7.34 9.35 -12.74
C LEU A 147 6.34 8.30 -13.29
N SER A 148 6.75 7.42 -14.21
CA SER A 148 5.84 6.38 -14.71
C SER A 148 5.44 5.35 -13.64
N PHE A 149 6.21 5.22 -12.55
CA PHE A 149 5.87 4.36 -11.41
C PHE A 149 5.01 5.07 -10.34
N ARG A 150 4.53 6.28 -10.61
CA ARG A 150 3.63 7.02 -9.71
C ARG A 150 2.38 6.21 -9.32
N PRO A 151 1.63 5.59 -10.25
CA PRO A 151 0.41 4.85 -9.89
C PRO A 151 0.68 3.72 -8.90
N ILE A 152 1.80 3.00 -9.08
CA ILE A 152 2.24 1.94 -8.17
C ILE A 152 2.48 2.50 -6.76
N ARG A 153 3.20 3.61 -6.65
CA ARG A 153 3.47 4.25 -5.35
C ARG A 153 2.19 4.73 -4.68
N GLU A 154 1.29 5.38 -5.41
CA GLU A 154 0.02 5.87 -4.87
C GLU A 154 -0.88 4.73 -4.40
N GLU A 155 -0.94 3.62 -5.15
CA GLU A 155 -1.72 2.44 -4.78
C GLU A 155 -1.18 1.78 -3.49
N GLU A 156 0.14 1.57 -3.39
CA GLU A 156 0.74 0.96 -2.21
C GLU A 156 0.64 1.88 -0.97
N VAL A 157 0.77 3.20 -1.16
CA VAL A 157 0.51 4.18 -0.09
C VAL A 157 -0.95 4.10 0.35
N ALA A 158 -1.91 4.10 -0.57
CA ALA A 158 -3.33 3.98 -0.25
C ALA A 158 -3.63 2.67 0.51
N ALA A 159 -3.03 1.54 0.11
CA ALA A 159 -3.16 0.27 0.82
C ALA A 159 -2.65 0.37 2.27
N THR A 160 -1.50 1.00 2.47
CA THR A 160 -0.92 1.23 3.81
C THR A 160 -1.79 2.16 4.65
N LEU A 161 -2.29 3.25 4.08
CA LEU A 161 -3.20 4.18 4.76
C LEU A 161 -4.49 3.47 5.21
N ARG A 162 -5.07 2.61 4.36
CA ARG A 162 -6.25 1.80 4.71
C ARG A 162 -5.96 0.85 5.89
N ALA A 163 -4.81 0.17 5.87
CA ALA A 163 -4.42 -0.70 6.98
C ALA A 163 -4.22 0.06 8.30
N VAL A 164 -3.62 1.25 8.23
CA VAL A 164 -3.44 2.14 9.39
C VAL A 164 -4.78 2.72 9.87
N ALA A 165 -5.68 3.09 8.97
CA ALA A 165 -7.02 3.58 9.31
C ALA A 165 -7.86 2.51 10.02
N ALA A 166 -7.80 1.26 9.54
CA ALA A 166 -8.45 0.13 10.22
C ALA A 166 -7.89 -0.09 11.63
N ALA A 167 -6.56 0.05 11.82
CA ALA A 167 -5.97 -0.01 13.15
C ALA A 167 -6.40 1.17 14.04
N ALA A 168 -6.52 2.38 13.49
CA ALA A 168 -7.01 3.55 14.20
C ALA A 168 -8.45 3.38 14.69
N ALA A 169 -9.34 2.84 13.84
CA ALA A 169 -10.73 2.56 14.18
C ALA A 169 -10.86 1.58 15.36
N ASP A 170 -10.02 0.56 15.39
CA ASP A 170 -9.98 -0.41 16.49
C ASP A 170 -9.18 0.08 17.72
N GLY A 171 -8.63 1.30 17.68
CA GLY A 171 -7.77 1.85 18.72
C GLY A 171 -6.45 1.08 18.93
N ARG A 172 -6.03 0.27 17.94
CA ARG A 172 -4.86 -0.61 18.01
C ARG A 172 -3.56 0.14 17.67
N THR A 173 -2.48 -0.25 18.34
CA THR A 173 -1.12 0.18 17.98
C THR A 173 -0.66 -0.49 16.69
N VAL A 174 0.02 0.26 15.84
CA VAL A 174 0.67 -0.21 14.61
C VAL A 174 2.17 -0.27 14.82
N GLU A 175 2.82 -1.35 14.37
CA GLU A 175 4.26 -1.37 14.21
C GLU A 175 4.59 -0.67 12.87
N LEU A 176 4.83 0.64 12.94
CA LEU A 176 4.95 1.48 11.76
C LEU A 176 6.19 1.15 10.94
N ARG A 177 7.28 0.66 11.55
CA ARG A 177 8.50 0.30 10.82
C ARG A 177 8.21 -0.82 9.81
N ALA A 178 7.53 -1.88 10.22
CA ALA A 178 7.17 -3.01 9.37
C ALA A 178 6.19 -2.59 8.29
N ALA A 179 5.21 -1.73 8.62
CA ALA A 179 4.30 -1.17 7.62
C ALA A 179 5.05 -0.36 6.55
N LEU A 180 6.01 0.50 6.96
CA LEU A 180 6.84 1.28 6.04
C LEU A 180 7.79 0.38 5.22
N CYS A 181 8.38 -0.64 5.84
CA CYS A 181 9.22 -1.62 5.13
C CYS A 181 8.42 -2.36 4.06
N ALA A 182 7.20 -2.84 4.39
CA ALA A 182 6.32 -3.50 3.44
C ALA A 182 5.92 -2.56 2.29
N LEU A 183 5.46 -1.34 2.62
CA LEU A 183 5.11 -0.31 1.64
C LEU A 183 6.23 -0.07 0.61
N VAL A 184 7.44 0.21 1.09
CA VAL A 184 8.55 0.53 0.19
C VAL A 184 9.02 -0.71 -0.57
N ALA A 185 8.99 -1.90 0.05
CA ALA A 185 9.34 -3.14 -0.61
C ALA A 185 8.36 -3.48 -1.74
N ASP A 186 7.06 -3.41 -1.49
CA ASP A 186 6.02 -3.70 -2.48
C ASP A 186 6.05 -2.70 -3.63
N SER A 187 6.17 -1.40 -3.32
CA SER A 187 6.36 -0.34 -4.31
C SER A 187 7.58 -0.58 -5.20
N THR A 188 8.72 -0.91 -4.60
CA THR A 188 9.98 -1.15 -5.33
C THR A 188 9.91 -2.42 -6.18
N VAL A 189 9.40 -3.51 -5.62
CA VAL A 189 9.30 -4.79 -6.35
C VAL A 189 8.36 -4.64 -7.53
N ARG A 190 7.18 -4.02 -7.37
CA ARG A 190 6.26 -3.78 -8.48
C ARG A 190 6.84 -2.86 -9.54
N ALA A 191 7.60 -1.85 -9.16
CA ALA A 191 8.31 -1.02 -10.14
C ALA A 191 9.41 -1.80 -10.89
N VAL A 192 9.98 -2.84 -10.28
CA VAL A 192 11.07 -3.62 -10.87
C VAL A 192 10.60 -4.80 -11.72
N VAL A 193 9.56 -5.52 -11.30
CA VAL A 193 9.09 -6.78 -11.92
C VAL A 193 7.57 -6.85 -12.14
N GLY A 194 6.88 -5.71 -12.07
CA GLY A 194 5.47 -5.55 -12.47
C GLY A 194 4.43 -6.06 -11.47
N GLU A 195 4.55 -7.29 -11.00
CA GLU A 195 3.52 -7.98 -10.20
C GLU A 195 4.05 -8.52 -8.86
N ARG A 196 3.13 -8.79 -7.92
CA ARG A 196 3.45 -9.43 -6.64
C ARG A 196 3.84 -10.88 -6.90
N CYS A 197 5.13 -11.18 -6.82
CA CYS A 197 5.67 -12.47 -7.21
C CYS A 197 5.49 -13.53 -6.12
N ALA A 198 5.07 -14.74 -6.52
CA ALA A 198 5.14 -15.91 -5.65
C ALA A 198 6.61 -16.17 -5.25
N GLY A 199 6.88 -16.21 -3.94
CA GLY A 199 8.25 -16.36 -3.40
C GLY A 199 8.98 -15.05 -3.09
N LEU A 200 8.30 -13.89 -3.16
CA LEU A 200 8.89 -12.60 -2.75
C LEU A 200 9.44 -12.64 -1.31
N ASP A 201 8.73 -13.25 -0.37
CA ASP A 201 9.21 -13.43 1.01
C ASP A 201 10.52 -14.23 1.07
N VAL A 202 10.67 -15.23 0.19
CA VAL A 202 11.91 -16.01 0.09
C VAL A 202 13.01 -15.11 -0.47
N PHE A 203 12.72 -14.35 -1.53
CA PHE A 203 13.68 -13.43 -2.13
C PHE A 203 14.18 -12.38 -1.14
N LEU A 204 13.28 -11.66 -0.45
CA LEU A 204 13.65 -10.61 0.51
C LEU A 204 14.44 -11.17 1.71
N ARG A 205 14.07 -12.34 2.24
CA ARG A 205 14.86 -13.01 3.29
C ARG A 205 16.28 -13.37 2.84
N GLN A 206 16.44 -13.86 1.61
CA GLN A 206 17.76 -14.18 1.08
C GLN A 206 18.56 -12.92 0.77
N LEU A 207 17.89 -11.84 0.36
CA LEU A 207 18.49 -10.54 0.14
C LEU A 207 19.05 -9.96 1.44
N ASP A 208 18.27 -9.94 2.51
CA ASP A 208 18.72 -9.51 3.84
C ASP A 208 19.96 -10.28 4.28
N ARG A 209 19.93 -11.61 4.10
CA ARG A 209 21.07 -12.46 4.43
C ARG A 209 22.30 -12.17 3.57
N ALA A 210 22.12 -11.90 2.28
CA ALA A 210 23.21 -11.54 1.38
C ALA A 210 23.84 -10.19 1.79
N ILE A 211 23.03 -9.20 2.18
CA ILE A 211 23.48 -7.89 2.68
C ILE A 211 24.30 -8.07 3.97
N GLU A 212 23.85 -8.89 4.92
CA GLU A 212 24.62 -9.20 6.14
C GLU A 212 26.00 -9.79 5.82
N LEU A 213 26.07 -10.73 4.87
CA LEU A 213 27.32 -11.36 4.47
C LEU A 213 28.25 -10.39 3.72
N ALA A 214 27.68 -9.49 2.91
CA ALA A 214 28.40 -8.47 2.16
C ALA A 214 29.00 -7.36 3.04
N ALA A 215 28.63 -7.26 4.32
CA ALA A 215 29.15 -6.27 5.26
C ALA A 215 30.67 -6.39 5.52
N GLY A 216 31.31 -7.49 5.10
CA GLY A 216 32.77 -7.63 5.08
C GLY A 216 33.44 -7.95 6.42
N LEU A 217 32.66 -8.19 7.48
CA LEU A 217 33.18 -8.49 8.83
C LEU A 217 33.27 -9.99 9.13
N ASN A 218 33.29 -10.82 8.08
CA ASN A 218 33.47 -12.26 8.19
C ASN A 218 34.93 -12.68 7.91
N VAL A 219 35.29 -13.91 8.30
CA VAL A 219 36.67 -14.41 8.26
C VAL A 219 37.24 -14.48 6.83
N ALA A 220 36.43 -14.78 5.82
CA ALA A 220 36.91 -14.85 4.44
C ALA A 220 37.27 -13.45 3.90
N ASP A 221 36.50 -12.43 4.28
CA ASP A 221 36.67 -11.07 3.79
C ASP A 221 37.78 -10.31 4.54
N LEU A 222 38.00 -10.63 5.81
CA LEU A 222 39.05 -10.01 6.63
C LEU A 222 40.46 -10.59 6.39
N TRP A 223 40.57 -11.84 5.92
CA TRP A 223 41.86 -12.50 5.61
C TRP A 223 41.90 -13.11 4.21
N PRO A 224 41.79 -12.28 3.15
CA PRO A 224 41.66 -12.75 1.77
C PRO A 224 42.87 -13.55 1.26
N SER A 225 44.08 -13.37 1.82
CA SER A 225 45.25 -14.16 1.41
C SER A 225 45.23 -15.61 1.94
N SER A 226 44.45 -15.89 2.97
CA SER A 226 44.46 -17.18 3.67
C SER A 226 43.45 -18.15 3.05
N ARG A 227 43.97 -19.16 2.34
CA ARG A 227 43.14 -20.27 1.80
C ARG A 227 42.40 -21.02 2.91
N LEU A 228 42.98 -21.11 4.10
CA LEU A 228 42.34 -21.73 5.25
C LEU A 228 41.16 -20.89 5.77
N ALA A 229 41.33 -19.57 5.88
CA ALA A 229 40.27 -18.64 6.27
C ALA A 229 39.09 -18.71 5.29
N GLY A 230 39.37 -18.76 3.99
CA GLY A 230 38.35 -18.95 2.95
C GLY A 230 37.60 -20.28 3.06
N ARG A 231 38.29 -21.40 3.34
CA ARG A 231 37.65 -22.73 3.47
C ARG A 231 36.83 -22.88 4.75
N LEU A 232 37.36 -22.38 5.88
CA LEU A 232 36.70 -22.42 7.19
C LEU A 232 35.52 -21.47 7.27
N SER A 233 35.51 -20.39 6.50
CA SER A 233 34.38 -19.48 6.42
C SER A 233 33.21 -20.13 5.68
N GLY A 234 32.06 -20.26 6.36
CA GLY A 234 30.79 -20.61 5.72
C GLY A 234 30.21 -19.47 4.88
N ALA A 235 30.75 -18.24 5.00
CA ALA A 235 30.14 -17.03 4.43
C ALA A 235 30.06 -17.06 2.90
N VAL A 236 31.14 -17.49 2.22
CA VAL A 236 31.16 -17.58 0.74
C VAL A 236 30.10 -18.56 0.24
N ARG A 237 30.04 -19.77 0.82
CA ARG A 237 29.03 -20.78 0.45
C ARG A 237 27.61 -20.30 0.74
N GLN A 238 27.41 -19.55 1.83
CA GLN A 238 26.12 -18.96 2.16
C GLN A 238 25.74 -17.86 1.17
N ALA A 239 26.67 -16.99 0.78
CA ALA A 239 26.44 -15.94 -0.22
C ALA A 239 26.08 -16.53 -1.59
N GLU A 240 26.75 -17.60 -2.02
CA GLU A 240 26.39 -18.35 -3.23
C GLU A 240 24.99 -18.94 -3.14
N ARG A 241 24.63 -19.57 -2.02
CA ARG A 241 23.28 -20.10 -1.79
C ARG A 241 22.20 -19.02 -1.83
N CYS A 242 22.44 -17.88 -1.18
CA CYS A 242 21.51 -16.74 -1.21
C CYS A 242 21.32 -16.25 -2.64
N ARG A 243 22.41 -16.04 -3.38
CA ARG A 243 22.38 -15.66 -4.80
C ARG A 243 21.60 -16.67 -5.64
N ASP A 244 21.94 -17.96 -5.55
CA ASP A 244 21.34 -19.00 -6.40
C ASP A 244 19.84 -19.16 -6.11
N THR A 245 19.43 -19.00 -4.85
CA THR A 245 18.02 -18.99 -4.46
C THR A 245 17.29 -17.76 -5.05
N MET A 246 17.87 -16.56 -4.90
CA MET A 246 17.31 -15.35 -5.50
C MET A 246 17.23 -15.44 -7.03
N PHE A 247 18.27 -15.98 -7.66
CA PHE A 247 18.33 -16.16 -9.11
C PHE A 247 17.27 -17.16 -9.59
N GLY A 248 17.02 -18.24 -8.86
CA GLY A 248 15.95 -19.19 -9.17
C GLY A 248 14.54 -18.58 -9.08
N VAL A 249 14.31 -17.67 -8.13
CA VAL A 249 13.06 -16.89 -8.08
C VAL A 249 12.96 -15.95 -9.28
N LEU A 250 14.05 -15.23 -9.60
CA LEU A 250 14.10 -14.34 -10.75
C LEU A 250 13.96 -15.08 -12.09
N ASP A 251 14.45 -16.33 -12.20
CA ASP A 251 14.27 -17.16 -13.39
C ASP A 251 12.79 -17.40 -13.70
N GLY A 252 11.99 -17.74 -12.67
CA GLY A 252 10.55 -17.89 -12.83
C GLY A 252 9.87 -16.60 -13.27
N ILE A 253 10.29 -15.46 -12.69
CA ILE A 253 9.76 -14.14 -13.03
C ILE A 253 10.13 -13.75 -14.47
N ILE A 254 11.40 -13.90 -14.85
CA ILE A 254 11.90 -13.62 -16.19
C ILE A 254 11.14 -14.46 -17.22
N GLN A 255 10.93 -15.75 -16.94
CA GLN A 255 10.20 -16.63 -17.84
C GLN A 255 8.77 -16.12 -18.06
N ALA A 256 8.07 -15.72 -17.00
CA ALA A 256 6.74 -15.13 -17.12
C ALA A 256 6.73 -13.82 -17.94
N HIS A 257 7.75 -12.97 -17.80
CA HIS A 257 7.88 -11.74 -18.61
C HIS A 257 8.19 -12.03 -20.08
N LEU A 258 8.96 -13.09 -20.37
CA LEU A 258 9.25 -13.50 -21.74
C LEU A 258 8.02 -14.10 -22.45
N GLU A 259 7.12 -14.73 -21.70
CA GLU A 259 5.86 -15.31 -22.19
C GLU A 259 4.75 -14.27 -22.37
N LYS A 260 4.87 -13.09 -21.75
CA LYS A 260 3.90 -12.01 -21.81
C LYS A 260 3.93 -11.32 -23.18
N THR A 261 2.91 -11.55 -24.02
CA THR A 261 2.71 -10.88 -25.32
C THR A 261 1.84 -9.63 -25.19
N GLY A 262 2.43 -8.52 -24.74
CA GLY A 262 1.86 -7.15 -24.83
C GLY A 262 0.67 -6.83 -23.90
N GLY A 263 0.61 -5.58 -23.41
CA GLY A 263 -0.60 -5.01 -22.79
C GLY A 263 -0.46 -4.38 -21.39
N ALA A 264 0.65 -4.62 -20.66
CA ALA A 264 0.89 -3.96 -19.37
C ALA A 264 1.98 -2.88 -19.50
N GLY A 265 1.96 -1.87 -18.62
CA GLY A 265 2.99 -0.83 -18.57
C GLY A 265 4.40 -1.42 -18.37
N GLU A 266 5.39 -0.89 -19.08
CA GLU A 266 6.78 -1.39 -19.10
C GLU A 266 7.49 -1.14 -17.75
N ASP A 267 7.90 -2.22 -17.08
CA ASP A 267 8.68 -2.18 -15.83
C ASP A 267 10.21 -2.19 -16.06
N ILE A 268 11.01 -2.13 -14.98
CA ILE A 268 12.48 -2.11 -15.10
C ILE A 268 13.01 -3.42 -15.71
N LEU A 269 12.40 -4.57 -15.39
CA LEU A 269 12.82 -5.85 -15.95
C LEU A 269 12.53 -5.91 -17.45
N ASP A 270 11.37 -5.45 -17.90
CA ASP A 270 11.04 -5.33 -19.32
C ASP A 270 12.08 -4.49 -20.08
N VAL A 271 12.47 -3.34 -19.54
CA VAL A 271 13.51 -2.48 -20.11
C VAL A 271 14.84 -3.24 -20.21
N LEU A 272 15.24 -3.97 -19.17
CA LEU A 272 16.48 -4.75 -19.16
C LEU A 272 16.44 -5.90 -20.17
N LEU A 273 15.31 -6.61 -20.28
CA LEU A 273 15.11 -7.69 -21.24
C LEU A 273 15.09 -7.17 -22.68
N ARG A 274 14.49 -5.99 -22.91
CA ARG A 274 14.53 -5.31 -24.21
C ARG A 274 15.96 -4.94 -24.60
N ILE A 275 16.73 -4.31 -23.71
CA ILE A 275 18.15 -3.98 -23.94
C ILE A 275 18.98 -5.25 -24.19
N HIS A 276 18.72 -6.32 -23.45
CA HIS A 276 19.35 -7.63 -23.66
C HIS A 276 19.07 -8.18 -25.06
N LYS A 277 17.81 -8.12 -25.53
CA LYS A 277 17.38 -8.61 -26.85
C LYS A 277 17.88 -7.75 -28.01
N GLU A 278 17.83 -6.42 -27.89
CA GLU A 278 18.30 -5.48 -28.93
C GLU A 278 19.79 -5.63 -29.23
N GLY A 279 20.59 -6.02 -28.23
CA GLY A 279 22.03 -6.18 -28.37
C GLY A 279 22.74 -4.87 -28.69
N GLY A 280 23.89 -4.93 -29.37
CA GLY A 280 24.63 -3.74 -29.82
C GLY A 280 25.42 -2.98 -28.73
N LEU A 281 25.38 -3.44 -27.49
CA LEU A 281 26.24 -2.95 -26.41
C LEU A 281 27.67 -3.47 -26.58
N GLU A 282 28.67 -2.64 -26.25
CA GLU A 282 30.08 -3.03 -26.24
C GLU A 282 30.32 -4.20 -25.27
N PHE A 283 29.62 -4.19 -24.13
CA PHE A 283 29.58 -5.29 -23.19
C PHE A 283 28.16 -5.88 -23.15
N PRO A 284 27.93 -7.10 -23.65
CA PRO A 284 26.60 -7.71 -23.64
C PRO A 284 26.04 -7.81 -22.22
N LEU A 285 24.80 -7.33 -22.04
CA LEU A 285 24.05 -7.45 -20.80
C LEU A 285 23.44 -8.85 -20.73
N ASP A 286 24.21 -9.88 -20.39
CA ASP A 286 23.68 -11.24 -20.28
C ASP A 286 22.73 -11.44 -19.08
N MET A 287 22.11 -12.62 -18.98
CA MET A 287 21.08 -12.86 -17.98
C MET A 287 21.57 -12.86 -16.53
N ASP A 288 22.82 -13.26 -16.30
CA ASP A 288 23.42 -13.14 -14.97
C ASP A 288 23.58 -11.65 -14.60
N ALA A 289 24.00 -10.80 -15.54
CA ALA A 289 24.10 -9.37 -15.33
C ALA A 289 22.73 -8.71 -15.12
N VAL A 290 21.70 -9.08 -15.88
CA VAL A 290 20.32 -8.59 -15.67
C VAL A 290 19.83 -8.92 -14.26
N LYS A 291 19.97 -10.18 -13.82
CA LYS A 291 19.56 -10.59 -12.47
C LYS A 291 20.33 -9.82 -11.39
N CYS A 292 21.64 -9.63 -11.56
CA CYS A 292 22.44 -8.80 -10.66
C CYS A 292 21.94 -7.35 -10.59
N VAL A 293 21.61 -6.74 -11.73
CA VAL A 293 21.06 -5.37 -11.79
C VAL A 293 19.71 -5.29 -11.09
N VAL A 294 18.82 -6.25 -11.30
CA VAL A 294 17.51 -6.33 -10.62
C VAL A 294 17.67 -6.40 -9.10
N VAL A 295 18.56 -7.27 -8.61
CA VAL A 295 18.88 -7.37 -7.18
C VAL A 295 19.42 -6.05 -6.63
N ASP A 296 20.28 -5.35 -7.38
CA ASP A 296 20.82 -4.05 -6.98
C ASP A 296 19.72 -2.98 -6.83
N VAL A 297 18.81 -2.88 -7.79
CA VAL A 297 17.73 -1.89 -7.76
C VAL A 297 16.77 -2.18 -6.60
N ILE A 298 16.38 -3.45 -6.39
CA ILE A 298 15.50 -3.82 -5.28
C ILE A 298 16.19 -3.54 -3.94
N SER A 299 17.43 -4.01 -3.75
CA SER A 299 18.15 -3.81 -2.48
C SER A 299 18.40 -2.33 -2.16
N GLY A 300 18.74 -1.52 -3.17
CA GLY A 300 18.96 -0.09 -3.01
C GLY A 300 17.67 0.68 -2.74
N GLY A 301 16.57 0.32 -3.40
CA GLY A 301 15.28 1.02 -3.29
C GLY A 301 14.49 0.70 -2.02
N CYS A 302 14.58 -0.53 -1.51
CA CYS A 302 13.78 -0.99 -0.37
C CYS A 302 14.32 -0.50 0.99
N GLU A 303 15.43 -1.07 1.45
CA GLU A 303 15.90 -0.92 2.83
C GLU A 303 16.31 0.53 3.15
N THR A 304 16.85 1.26 2.16
CA THR A 304 17.35 2.62 2.39
C THR A 304 16.20 3.62 2.60
N SER A 305 15.20 3.63 1.72
CA SER A 305 14.02 4.50 1.84
C SER A 305 13.16 4.15 3.07
N ALA A 306 12.97 2.86 3.37
CA ALA A 306 12.27 2.43 4.58
C ALA A 306 13.00 2.88 5.86
N THR A 307 14.34 2.79 5.89
CA THR A 307 15.15 3.29 7.00
C THR A 307 15.00 4.80 7.18
N THR A 308 15.03 5.57 6.08
CA THR A 308 14.81 7.03 6.12
C THR A 308 13.43 7.39 6.67
N LEU A 309 12.36 6.73 6.19
CA LEU A 309 11.00 6.94 6.70
C LEU A 309 10.89 6.62 8.19
N GLY A 310 11.46 5.50 8.62
CA GLY A 310 11.46 5.10 10.03
C GLY A 310 12.16 6.11 10.93
N TRP A 311 13.30 6.67 10.50
CA TRP A 311 13.99 7.73 11.24
C TRP A 311 13.26 9.07 11.21
N ALA A 312 12.64 9.43 10.08
CA ALA A 312 11.83 10.65 9.97
C ALA A 312 10.69 10.62 11.01
N PHE A 313 9.93 9.53 11.07
CA PHE A 313 8.87 9.39 12.07
C PHE A 313 9.40 9.36 13.50
N ALA A 314 10.50 8.64 13.77
CA ALA A 314 11.09 8.59 15.11
C ALA A 314 11.52 9.99 15.59
N GLU A 315 12.15 10.79 14.72
CA GLU A 315 12.55 12.15 15.05
C GLU A 315 11.34 13.10 15.18
N LEU A 316 10.33 13.00 14.31
CA LEU A 316 9.13 13.83 14.45
C LEU A 316 8.38 13.52 15.76
N ILE A 317 8.28 12.26 16.15
CA ILE A 317 7.67 11.86 17.44
C ILE A 317 8.46 12.45 18.61
N ARG A 318 9.79 12.35 18.57
CA ARG A 318 10.68 12.90 19.59
C ARG A 318 10.66 14.44 19.64
N ASN A 319 10.28 15.09 18.54
CA ASN A 319 10.24 16.54 18.39
C ASN A 319 8.83 17.04 18.00
N PRO A 320 7.87 17.11 18.96
CA PRO A 320 6.47 17.46 18.69
C PRO A 320 6.27 18.80 17.98
N ALA A 321 7.17 19.77 18.19
CA ALA A 321 7.11 21.07 17.51
C ALA A 321 7.36 20.92 15.99
N ALA A 322 8.33 20.09 15.59
CA ALA A 322 8.60 19.78 14.18
C ALA A 322 7.47 18.96 13.57
N MET A 323 6.95 17.94 14.30
CA MET A 323 5.76 17.18 13.89
C MET A 323 4.59 18.12 13.59
N LYS A 324 4.26 19.03 14.52
CA LYS A 324 3.15 19.96 14.35
C LYS A 324 3.31 20.85 13.13
N LYS A 325 4.52 21.37 12.87
CA LYS A 325 4.80 22.22 11.69
C LYS A 325 4.65 21.44 10.38
N ALA A 326 5.25 20.24 10.30
CA ALA A 326 5.17 19.40 9.12
C ALA A 326 3.72 18.95 8.83
N THR A 327 2.99 18.50 9.86
CA THR A 327 1.57 18.12 9.73
C THR A 327 0.70 19.31 9.33
N ALA A 328 0.91 20.49 9.90
CA ALA A 328 0.15 21.68 9.56
C ALA A 328 0.40 22.15 8.12
N GLU A 329 1.65 22.09 7.65
CA GLU A 329 2.01 22.39 6.26
C GLU A 329 1.28 21.44 5.30
N VAL A 330 1.44 20.13 5.50
CA VAL A 330 0.84 19.13 4.61
C VAL A 330 -0.70 19.21 4.64
N ARG A 331 -1.33 19.36 5.80
CA ARG A 331 -2.80 19.47 5.87
C ARG A 331 -3.33 20.70 5.17
N ARG A 332 -2.67 21.85 5.30
CA ARG A 332 -3.07 23.09 4.64
C ARG A 332 -2.98 22.96 3.11
N ASP A 333 -1.89 22.42 2.58
CA ASP A 333 -1.66 22.42 1.13
C ASP A 333 -2.52 21.39 0.40
N PHE A 334 -3.00 20.35 1.10
CA PHE A 334 -3.81 19.27 0.54
C PHE A 334 -5.28 19.28 1.02
N GLU A 335 -5.70 20.28 1.80
CA GLU A 335 -7.07 20.38 2.34
C GLU A 335 -8.13 20.34 1.23
N ALA A 336 -7.93 21.14 0.17
CA ALA A 336 -8.87 21.21 -0.95
C ALA A 336 -8.91 19.93 -1.81
N ALA A 337 -7.80 19.19 -1.87
CA ALA A 337 -7.70 17.95 -2.63
C ALA A 337 -8.24 16.74 -1.86
N GLY A 338 -8.34 16.81 -0.52
CA GLY A 338 -8.79 15.72 0.34
C GLY A 338 -7.84 14.53 0.45
N ALA A 339 -6.74 14.51 -0.32
CA ALA A 339 -5.71 13.48 -0.30
C ALA A 339 -4.39 13.97 -0.88
N VAL A 340 -3.30 13.29 -0.53
CA VAL A 340 -1.97 13.54 -1.08
C VAL A 340 -1.77 12.70 -2.34
N SER A 341 -1.44 13.35 -3.45
CA SER A 341 -1.00 12.70 -4.69
C SER A 341 0.40 13.17 -5.08
N GLU A 342 1.14 12.35 -5.82
CA GLU A 342 2.50 12.69 -6.25
C GLU A 342 2.52 13.86 -7.25
N SER A 343 1.50 13.97 -8.10
CA SER A 343 1.35 15.14 -8.98
C SER A 343 1.15 16.43 -8.20
N ALA A 344 0.32 16.40 -7.15
CA ALA A 344 0.13 17.56 -6.29
C ALA A 344 1.36 17.83 -5.40
N LEU A 345 2.17 16.83 -5.04
CA LEU A 345 3.48 17.03 -4.40
C LEU A 345 4.53 17.67 -5.32
N ALA A 346 4.47 17.37 -6.62
CA ALA A 346 5.37 17.94 -7.61
C ALA A 346 5.08 19.43 -7.86
N VAL A 347 3.81 19.83 -7.74
CA VAL A 347 3.35 21.22 -7.88
C VAL A 347 3.36 21.96 -6.54
N GLY A 348 3.10 21.26 -5.44
CA GLY A 348 3.01 21.79 -4.09
C GLY A 348 4.38 22.19 -3.53
N GLU A 349 4.42 23.34 -2.87
CA GLU A 349 5.57 23.75 -2.08
C GLU A 349 5.39 23.20 -0.67
N LEU A 350 5.96 22.03 -0.37
CA LEU A 350 6.15 21.52 0.99
C LEU A 350 7.58 21.82 1.50
N PRO A 351 7.96 23.09 1.70
CA PRO A 351 9.33 23.45 2.04
C PRO A 351 9.74 22.80 3.37
N TYR A 352 8.89 22.84 4.40
CA TYR A 352 9.23 22.33 5.72
C TYR A 352 9.36 20.81 5.73
N LEU A 353 8.48 20.07 5.05
CA LEU A 353 8.61 18.62 4.89
C LEU A 353 9.94 18.25 4.22
N ARG A 354 10.37 19.01 3.21
CA ARG A 354 11.68 18.81 2.56
C ARG A 354 12.83 19.12 3.51
N LEU A 355 12.69 20.11 4.41
CA LEU A 355 13.68 20.35 5.47
C LEU A 355 13.75 19.18 6.46
N VAL A 356 12.61 18.59 6.81
CA VAL A 356 12.52 17.39 7.66
C VAL A 356 13.30 16.24 7.01
N VAL A 357 13.04 15.95 5.74
CA VAL A 357 13.75 14.89 5.00
C VAL A 357 15.27 15.16 4.93
N ARG A 358 15.67 16.41 4.67
CA ARG A 358 17.10 16.81 4.66
C ARG A 358 17.77 16.59 6.02
N GLU A 359 17.15 17.03 7.10
CA GLU A 359 17.68 16.88 8.45
C GLU A 359 17.69 15.41 8.91
N THR A 360 16.68 14.63 8.52
CA THR A 360 16.68 13.17 8.71
C THR A 360 17.85 12.53 7.97
N LEU A 361 18.15 12.90 6.73
CA LEU A 361 19.27 12.33 5.98
C LEU A 361 20.64 12.78 6.51
N ARG A 362 20.73 13.99 7.09
CA ARG A 362 21.95 14.48 7.75
C ARG A 362 22.26 13.69 9.01
N LEU A 363 21.26 13.53 9.89
CA LEU A 363 21.41 12.82 11.17
C LEU A 363 21.39 11.31 10.98
N HIS A 364 20.54 10.78 10.12
CA HIS A 364 20.37 9.33 9.98
C HIS A 364 20.60 8.91 8.53
N PRO A 365 21.82 9.12 7.97
CA PRO A 365 22.12 8.63 6.64
C PRO A 365 21.99 7.10 6.64
N PRO A 366 21.14 6.50 5.78
CA PRO A 366 20.92 5.06 5.80
C PRO A 366 22.21 4.26 5.68
N LEU A 367 23.17 4.74 4.89
CA LEU A 367 24.51 4.16 4.74
C LEU A 367 25.56 5.04 5.46
N PRO A 368 25.82 4.85 6.78
CA PRO A 368 26.65 5.76 7.56
C PRO A 368 28.12 5.82 7.12
N LEU A 369 28.65 4.73 6.54
CA LEU A 369 30.01 4.64 5.99
C LEU A 369 30.05 4.69 4.46
N LEU A 370 28.90 4.96 3.82
CA LEU A 370 28.66 4.70 2.40
C LEU A 370 29.05 3.26 2.01
N LEU A 371 29.03 2.96 0.71
CA LEU A 371 29.66 1.73 0.23
C LEU A 371 31.21 1.93 0.18
N PRO A 372 32.02 0.88 0.44
CA PRO A 372 33.49 0.98 0.44
C PRO A 372 34.05 1.30 -0.95
N ARG A 373 35.06 2.16 -1.04
CA ARG A 373 35.80 2.44 -2.28
C ARG A 373 37.15 1.74 -2.26
N GLU A 374 37.82 1.63 -3.39
CA GLU A 374 39.17 1.08 -3.49
C GLU A 374 40.07 2.05 -4.27
N CYS A 375 41.25 2.31 -3.71
CA CYS A 375 42.31 3.10 -4.34
C CYS A 375 42.98 2.30 -5.47
N ARG A 376 42.79 2.69 -6.73
CA ARG A 376 43.37 2.00 -7.89
C ARG A 376 44.81 2.40 -8.18
N GLU A 377 45.15 3.63 -7.83
CA GLU A 377 46.41 4.28 -8.18
C GLU A 377 46.91 5.05 -6.95
N PRO A 378 48.20 4.93 -6.58
CA PRO A 378 48.74 5.65 -5.45
C PRO A 378 48.49 7.16 -5.59
N CYS A 379 47.89 7.78 -4.58
CA CYS A 379 47.60 9.20 -4.57
C CYS A 379 47.79 9.77 -3.16
N ARG A 380 47.63 11.09 -3.01
CA ARG A 380 47.68 11.75 -1.72
C ARG A 380 46.31 12.27 -1.31
N VAL A 381 45.96 12.05 -0.04
CA VAL A 381 44.76 12.63 0.57
C VAL A 381 45.18 13.41 1.81
N LEU A 382 44.87 14.70 1.86
CA LEU A 382 45.33 15.66 2.86
C LEU A 382 46.84 15.58 3.14
N GLY A 383 47.63 15.35 2.08
CA GLY A 383 49.09 15.25 2.16
C GLY A 383 49.65 13.90 2.64
N TYR A 384 48.80 12.90 2.89
CA TYR A 384 49.22 11.53 3.23
C TYR A 384 49.12 10.60 2.02
N ASP A 385 50.08 9.69 1.88
CA ASP A 385 50.12 8.71 0.80
C ASP A 385 49.09 7.59 1.05
N VAL A 386 48.24 7.32 0.05
CA VAL A 386 47.27 6.22 0.05
C VAL A 386 47.75 5.14 -0.91
N PRO A 387 48.05 3.92 -0.43
CA PRO A 387 48.57 2.87 -1.29
C PRO A 387 47.47 2.28 -2.17
N ARG A 388 47.88 1.79 -3.35
CA ARG A 388 47.01 1.01 -4.24
C ARG A 388 46.44 -0.21 -3.51
N GLY A 389 45.17 -0.50 -3.76
CA GLY A 389 44.41 -1.58 -3.11
C GLY A 389 43.88 -1.23 -1.73
N ALA A 390 44.17 -0.04 -1.19
CA ALA A 390 43.58 0.39 0.07
C ALA A 390 42.06 0.56 -0.09
N GLN A 391 41.31 -0.07 0.81
CA GLN A 391 39.89 0.20 0.97
C GLN A 391 39.69 1.59 1.55
N VAL A 392 38.66 2.32 1.12
CA VAL A 392 38.31 3.65 1.64
C VAL A 392 36.87 3.66 2.12
N LEU A 393 36.68 4.01 3.39
CA LEU A 393 35.37 4.20 4.02
C LEU A 393 35.15 5.69 4.26
N VAL A 394 34.04 6.23 3.77
CA VAL A 394 33.68 7.64 3.97
C VAL A 394 32.60 7.69 5.03
N ASN A 395 32.95 8.22 6.20
CA ASN A 395 32.04 8.28 7.34
C ASN A 395 31.09 9.47 7.22
N ALA A 396 30.09 9.34 6.34
CA ALA A 396 29.05 10.35 6.13
C ALA A 396 28.31 10.69 7.43
N TRP A 397 28.11 9.70 8.32
CA TRP A 397 27.50 9.92 9.64
C TRP A 397 28.31 10.85 10.54
N ALA A 398 29.65 10.73 10.52
CA ALA A 398 30.53 11.63 11.26
C ALA A 398 30.56 13.05 10.67
N ILE A 399 30.63 13.15 9.34
CA ILE A 399 30.64 14.44 8.63
C ILE A 399 29.33 15.20 8.87
N GLY A 400 28.20 14.49 8.84
CA GLY A 400 26.88 15.04 9.15
C GLY A 400 26.72 15.57 10.58
N ARG A 401 27.65 15.23 11.50
CA ARG A 401 27.64 15.64 12.92
C ARG A 401 28.86 16.47 13.33
N ASP A 402 29.63 16.93 12.36
CA ASP A 402 30.83 17.70 12.66
C ASP A 402 30.46 19.16 12.97
N GLU A 403 30.77 19.62 14.18
CA GLU A 403 30.53 20.98 14.65
C GLU A 403 31.19 22.04 13.75
N ARG A 404 32.25 21.67 13.01
CA ARG A 404 32.93 22.57 12.07
C ARG A 404 32.09 22.91 10.83
N TYR A 405 31.13 22.06 10.48
CA TYR A 405 30.33 22.19 9.25
C TYR A 405 28.88 22.56 9.53
N TRP A 406 28.40 22.33 10.75
CA TRP A 406 27.01 22.55 11.13
C TRP A 406 26.91 23.58 12.27
N PRO A 407 27.18 24.87 11.99
CA PRO A 407 27.09 25.94 12.99
C PRO A 407 25.64 26.26 13.37
N GLY A 408 25.47 27.07 14.41
CA GLY A 408 24.16 27.61 14.78
C GLY A 408 23.33 26.73 15.72
N GLY A 409 23.89 25.67 16.29
CA GLY A 409 23.23 24.78 17.27
C GLY A 409 24.03 23.49 17.48
N SER A 410 23.51 22.54 18.26
CA SER A 410 24.15 21.23 18.39
C SER A 410 24.01 20.44 17.07
N PRO A 411 25.06 19.80 16.53
CA PRO A 411 24.94 18.91 15.37
C PRO A 411 24.19 17.61 15.67
N GLU A 412 24.02 17.25 16.95
CA GLU A 412 23.26 16.06 17.37
C GLU A 412 21.76 16.37 17.53
N GLU A 413 21.37 17.64 17.48
CA GLU A 413 19.97 18.09 17.55
C GLU A 413 19.27 17.94 16.20
N PHE A 414 18.08 17.35 16.21
CA PHE A 414 17.18 17.30 15.05
C PHE A 414 16.49 18.65 14.88
N ARG A 415 16.99 19.46 13.94
CA ARG A 415 16.47 20.80 13.65
C ARG A 415 16.30 21.02 12.15
N PRO A 416 15.14 20.71 11.56
CA PRO A 416 14.84 20.97 10.15
C PRO A 416 15.13 22.43 9.74
N GLU A 417 14.85 23.39 10.62
CA GLU A 417 15.07 24.82 10.39
C GLU A 417 16.51 25.16 10.02
N ARG A 418 17.50 24.31 10.32
CA ARG A 418 18.91 24.48 9.93
C ARG A 418 19.08 24.70 8.42
N PHE A 419 18.17 24.14 7.61
CA PHE A 419 18.16 24.27 6.16
C PHE A 419 17.19 25.35 5.65
N GLY A 420 16.56 26.11 6.55
CA GLY A 420 15.63 27.18 6.20
C GLY A 420 16.30 28.46 5.71
N ASP A 421 15.54 29.33 5.06
CA ASP A 421 16.04 30.58 4.51
C ASP A 421 16.68 31.48 5.57
N GLY A 422 17.85 32.03 5.27
CA GLY A 422 18.62 32.88 6.18
C GLY A 422 19.57 32.14 7.12
N GLU A 423 19.53 30.80 7.18
CA GLU A 423 20.46 29.99 7.96
C GLU A 423 21.75 29.66 7.19
N ALA A 424 22.81 29.37 7.93
CA ALA A 424 24.13 29.08 7.35
C ALA A 424 24.14 27.85 6.42
N ALA A 425 23.24 26.89 6.63
CA ALA A 425 23.16 25.67 5.82
C ALA A 425 22.02 25.69 4.77
N ALA A 426 21.35 26.83 4.55
CA ALA A 426 20.26 26.95 3.57
C ALA A 426 20.66 26.51 2.15
N ALA A 427 21.90 26.83 1.74
CA ALA A 427 22.44 26.52 0.43
C ALA A 427 23.01 25.10 0.28
N VAL A 428 23.14 24.33 1.38
CA VAL A 428 23.75 23.00 1.38
C VAL A 428 22.76 21.98 0.81
N ASP A 429 23.16 21.25 -0.24
CA ASP A 429 22.36 20.20 -0.88
C ASP A 429 23.05 18.83 -0.87
N PHE A 430 22.27 17.75 -0.84
CA PHE A 430 22.76 16.37 -0.90
C PHE A 430 22.97 15.86 -2.33
N LYS A 431 22.82 16.72 -3.35
CA LYS A 431 23.11 16.40 -4.77
C LYS A 431 24.62 16.30 -5.08
N GLY A 432 25.44 16.28 -4.03
CA GLY A 432 26.87 15.97 -3.97
C GLY A 432 27.82 16.96 -4.64
N ALA A 433 27.40 18.23 -4.71
CA ALA A 433 28.33 19.35 -4.79
C ALA A 433 28.89 19.70 -3.41
N ASP A 434 28.07 19.58 -2.37
CA ASP A 434 28.41 19.87 -0.98
C ASP A 434 28.83 18.59 -0.27
N PHE A 435 30.01 18.62 0.35
CA PHE A 435 30.63 17.43 0.95
C PHE A 435 30.39 17.35 2.46
N GLU A 436 29.66 18.33 3.01
CA GLU A 436 29.12 18.40 4.35
C GLU A 436 27.91 17.46 4.50
N LEU A 437 27.14 17.25 3.42
CA LEU A 437 25.91 16.45 3.41
C LEU A 437 25.97 15.38 2.30
N LEU A 438 26.29 14.14 2.70
CA LEU A 438 26.61 13.04 1.76
C LEU A 438 25.71 11.79 1.87
N PRO A 439 24.39 11.88 2.10
CA PRO A 439 23.54 10.69 2.25
C PRO A 439 23.49 9.82 0.99
N PHE A 440 23.67 10.43 -0.19
CA PHE A 440 23.73 9.75 -1.49
C PHE A 440 25.17 9.61 -2.05
N GLY A 441 26.17 9.95 -1.24
CA GLY A 441 27.58 10.00 -1.64
C GLY A 441 27.90 11.14 -2.62
N GLY A 442 29.01 10.98 -3.35
CA GLY A 442 29.57 11.99 -4.25
C GLY A 442 30.39 11.39 -5.39
N GLY A 443 30.62 12.19 -6.43
CA GLY A 443 31.44 11.84 -7.58
C GLY A 443 30.82 10.79 -8.50
N ARG A 444 31.67 10.06 -9.25
CA ARG A 444 31.25 9.03 -10.22
C ARG A 444 30.35 7.93 -9.63
N ARG A 445 30.50 7.65 -8.33
CA ARG A 445 29.78 6.59 -7.60
C ARG A 445 28.63 7.14 -6.75
N MET A 446 28.16 8.36 -7.00
CA MET A 446 26.94 8.89 -6.39
C MET A 446 25.74 7.95 -6.63
N CYS A 447 24.76 7.90 -5.72
CA CYS A 447 23.57 7.06 -5.90
C CYS A 447 22.84 7.37 -7.23
N PRO A 448 22.57 6.37 -8.09
CA PRO A 448 21.75 6.59 -9.29
C PRO A 448 20.25 6.68 -8.97
N GLY A 449 19.80 6.07 -7.86
CA GLY A 449 18.40 5.98 -7.45
C GLY A 449 17.93 7.10 -6.54
N MET A 450 18.61 8.25 -6.48
CA MET A 450 18.24 9.35 -5.57
C MET A 450 16.79 9.82 -5.79
N ALA A 451 16.37 10.05 -7.04
CA ALA A 451 15.01 10.48 -7.34
C ALA A 451 13.97 9.42 -6.97
N PHE A 452 14.25 8.15 -7.30
CA PHE A 452 13.39 7.03 -6.95
C PHE A 452 13.25 6.85 -5.42
N GLY A 453 14.36 6.96 -4.70
CA GLY A 453 14.38 6.84 -3.24
C GLY A 453 13.63 7.97 -2.54
N LEU A 454 13.79 9.22 -3.01
CA LEU A 454 13.07 10.38 -2.48
C LEU A 454 11.56 10.29 -2.76
N ALA A 455 11.14 9.84 -3.94
CA ALA A 455 9.72 9.62 -4.24
C ALA A 455 9.09 8.60 -3.27
N ASN A 456 9.83 7.53 -2.93
CA ASN A 456 9.43 6.54 -1.92
C ASN A 456 9.57 7.02 -0.46
N VAL A 457 9.99 8.26 -0.22
CA VAL A 457 10.05 8.87 1.13
C VAL A 457 9.03 10.00 1.25
N GLU A 458 8.99 10.92 0.29
CA GLU A 458 8.17 12.14 0.37
C GLU A 458 6.67 11.84 0.33
N LEU A 459 6.22 10.99 -0.61
CA LEU A 459 4.80 10.66 -0.75
C LEU A 459 4.25 9.91 0.49
N PRO A 460 4.87 8.81 0.97
CA PRO A 460 4.40 8.14 2.18
C PRO A 460 4.42 9.04 3.42
N LEU A 461 5.48 9.84 3.60
CA LEU A 461 5.61 10.71 4.77
C LEU A 461 4.51 11.78 4.77
N ALA A 462 4.30 12.48 3.65
CA ALA A 462 3.23 13.46 3.52
C ALA A 462 1.86 12.83 3.77
N SER A 463 1.57 11.70 3.13
CA SER A 463 0.27 11.03 3.23
C SER A 463 -0.07 10.59 4.67
N LEU A 464 0.90 10.02 5.39
CA LEU A 464 0.71 9.59 6.77
C LEU A 464 0.54 10.77 7.75
N LEU A 465 1.21 11.91 7.50
CA LEU A 465 1.03 13.13 8.29
C LEU A 465 -0.31 13.83 7.98
N PHE A 466 -0.76 13.77 6.73
CA PHE A 466 -2.03 14.33 6.30
C PHE A 466 -3.20 13.63 7.02
N HIS A 467 -3.27 12.31 6.92
CA HIS A 467 -4.41 11.52 7.40
C HIS A 467 -4.42 11.28 8.92
N PHE A 468 -3.27 11.22 9.58
CA PHE A 468 -3.18 10.77 10.97
C PHE A 468 -2.44 11.72 11.90
N ASP A 469 -2.90 11.82 13.15
CA ASP A 469 -2.03 12.16 14.28
C ASP A 469 -1.43 10.87 14.87
N TRP A 470 -0.30 10.99 15.57
CA TRP A 470 0.47 9.85 16.05
C TRP A 470 0.82 9.98 17.54
N GLU A 471 0.55 8.92 18.30
CA GLU A 471 0.95 8.80 19.72
C GLU A 471 1.93 7.64 19.90
N ALA A 472 3.02 7.87 20.64
CA ALA A 472 3.95 6.80 20.98
C ALA A 472 3.34 5.90 22.06
N SER A 473 3.17 4.61 21.75
CA SER A 473 2.58 3.66 22.71
C SER A 473 3.57 3.33 23.84
N GLY A 474 3.17 3.55 25.08
CA GLY A 474 3.98 3.20 26.26
C GLY A 474 5.13 4.15 26.57
N VAL A 475 5.16 5.34 25.95
CA VAL A 475 6.19 6.37 26.19
C VAL A 475 5.50 7.63 26.71
N ALA A 476 5.71 7.95 27.99
CA ALA A 476 5.10 9.12 28.63
C ALA A 476 5.80 10.43 28.22
N ASP A 477 7.12 10.40 28.02
CA ASP A 477 7.92 11.53 27.54
C ASP A 477 8.51 11.20 26.15
N PRO A 478 8.07 11.88 25.07
CA PRO A 478 8.60 11.67 23.73
C PRO A 478 10.12 11.86 23.62
N THR A 479 10.75 12.62 24.52
CA THR A 479 12.20 12.85 24.51
C THR A 479 13.01 11.60 24.91
N GLU A 480 12.38 10.68 25.65
CA GLU A 480 12.94 9.39 26.10
C GLU A 480 12.78 8.26 25.06
N PHE A 481 12.25 8.56 23.87
CA PHE A 481 12.07 7.59 22.79
C PHE A 481 13.40 6.92 22.40
N ASP A 482 13.41 5.58 22.26
CA ASP A 482 14.65 4.84 21.97
C ASP A 482 15.16 5.12 20.55
N MET A 483 16.27 5.86 20.47
CA MET A 483 16.98 6.21 19.22
C MET A 483 18.22 5.35 18.96
N THR A 484 18.31 4.16 19.57
CA THR A 484 19.45 3.27 19.36
C THR A 484 19.48 2.68 17.95
N GLU A 485 20.66 2.74 17.33
CA GLU A 485 20.93 2.16 16.02
C GLU A 485 21.25 0.67 16.15
N ALA A 486 20.78 -0.13 15.20
CA ALA A 486 21.21 -1.51 15.01
C ALA A 486 22.52 -1.56 14.23
N PHE A 487 23.26 -2.65 14.41
CA PHE A 487 24.45 -2.95 13.63
C PHE A 487 24.06 -3.50 12.26
N GLY A 488 24.66 -2.98 11.18
CA GLY A 488 24.41 -3.43 9.81
C GLY A 488 25.10 -2.55 8.77
N ILE A 489 24.90 -2.88 7.49
CA ILE A 489 25.24 -2.00 6.36
C ILE A 489 24.38 -0.73 6.43
N THR A 490 23.10 -0.89 6.77
CA THR A 490 22.17 0.21 7.03
C THR A 490 22.09 0.53 8.52
N ALA A 491 22.10 1.82 8.88
CA ALA A 491 21.95 2.30 10.25
C ALA A 491 20.48 2.36 10.66
N ARG A 492 19.77 1.22 10.64
CA ARG A 492 18.35 1.16 11.01
C ARG A 492 18.15 1.31 12.52
N ARG A 493 16.96 1.74 12.95
CA ARG A 493 16.60 1.79 14.37
C ARG A 493 16.42 0.39 14.95
N LYS A 494 16.98 0.15 16.14
CA LYS A 494 16.95 -1.15 16.80
C LYS A 494 15.57 -1.51 17.33
N ALA A 495 14.94 -0.60 18.06
CA ALA A 495 13.60 -0.80 18.63
C ALA A 495 12.49 -0.70 17.57
N ASN A 496 11.37 -1.38 17.86
CA ASN A 496 10.14 -1.37 17.04
C ASN A 496 9.38 -0.04 17.20
N LEU A 497 8.83 0.49 16.11
CA LEU A 497 8.13 1.79 16.05
C LEU A 497 6.64 1.57 16.30
N LEU A 498 6.30 1.35 17.57
CA LEU A 498 4.93 1.10 18.01
C LEU A 498 4.19 2.43 18.24
N LEU A 499 3.35 2.81 17.29
CA LEU A 499 2.59 4.06 17.32
C LEU A 499 1.09 3.80 17.25
N ARG A 500 0.30 4.58 17.98
CA ARG A 500 -1.15 4.58 17.90
C ARG A 500 -1.58 5.68 16.91
N PRO A 501 -2.20 5.31 15.77
CA PRO A 501 -2.72 6.29 14.81
C PRO A 501 -4.08 6.85 15.27
N ILE A 502 -4.30 8.14 15.05
CA ILE A 502 -5.58 8.82 15.23
C ILE A 502 -5.98 9.40 13.89
N LEU A 503 -7.04 8.85 13.29
CA LEU A 503 -7.54 9.32 12.00
C LEU A 503 -8.08 10.77 12.13
N ARG A 504 -7.61 11.67 11.27
CA ARG A 504 -8.03 13.08 11.20
C ARG A 504 -8.69 13.43 9.89
N VAL A 505 -8.12 12.97 8.78
CA VAL A 505 -8.70 13.11 7.45
C VAL A 505 -9.03 11.72 6.94
N PRO A 506 -10.28 11.43 6.52
CA PRO A 506 -10.65 10.14 5.95
C PRO A 506 -9.71 9.76 4.80
N VAL A 507 -9.38 8.48 4.67
CA VAL A 507 -8.57 7.97 3.56
C VAL A 507 -9.49 7.75 2.36
N PRO A 508 -9.21 8.31 1.16
CA PRO A 508 -10.00 8.05 -0.04
C PRO A 508 -10.03 6.55 -0.35
N GLY A 509 -11.18 6.06 -0.79
CA GLY A 509 -11.38 4.63 -1.07
C GLY A 509 -11.71 3.78 0.16
N ASP A 510 -11.97 4.39 1.32
CA ASP A 510 -12.61 3.67 2.43
C ASP A 510 -14.09 3.44 2.09
N ARG A 511 -14.35 2.37 1.33
CA ARG A 511 -15.69 1.83 1.03
C ARG A 511 -16.55 1.81 2.30
N ASP A 512 -15.97 1.49 3.45
CA ASP A 512 -16.71 1.38 4.68
C ASP A 512 -17.07 2.77 5.24
N VAL A 513 -16.25 3.81 5.03
CA VAL A 513 -16.65 5.21 5.30
C VAL A 513 -17.74 5.65 4.35
N PHE A 514 -17.61 5.38 3.04
CA PHE A 514 -18.62 5.73 2.05
C PHE A 514 -19.97 5.10 2.42
N LEU A 515 -20.01 3.79 2.67
CA LEU A 515 -21.24 3.06 3.05
C LEU A 515 -21.79 3.54 4.39
N ARG A 516 -20.96 3.74 5.43
CA ARG A 516 -21.42 4.26 6.73
C ARG A 516 -22.03 5.66 6.61
N LYS A 517 -21.41 6.56 5.86
CA LYS A 517 -21.90 7.93 5.68
C LYS A 517 -23.15 7.97 4.80
N LEU A 518 -23.19 7.18 3.73
CA LEU A 518 -24.38 7.00 2.89
C LEU A 518 -25.57 6.50 3.72
N GLN A 519 -25.38 5.44 4.50
CA GLN A 519 -26.41 4.89 5.39
C GLN A 519 -26.87 5.94 6.41
N ARG A 520 -25.92 6.68 7.02
CA ARG A 520 -26.26 7.73 7.99
C ARG A 520 -27.10 8.85 7.37
N THR A 521 -26.81 9.27 6.13
CA THR A 521 -27.62 10.26 5.42
C THR A 521 -29.05 9.75 5.18
N ILE A 522 -29.22 8.47 4.84
CA ILE A 522 -30.54 7.84 4.66
C ILE A 522 -31.30 7.79 6.00
N GLU A 523 -30.63 7.43 7.10
CA GLU A 523 -31.24 7.42 8.44
C GLU A 523 -31.67 8.81 8.90
N LEU A 524 -30.84 9.83 8.66
CA LEU A 524 -31.16 11.22 8.99
C LEU A 524 -32.34 11.75 8.17
N SER A 525 -32.47 11.30 6.92
CA SER A 525 -33.60 11.64 6.04
C SER A 525 -34.91 10.98 6.47
N ALA A 526 -34.86 9.94 7.29
CA ALA A 526 -36.01 9.22 7.80
C ALA A 526 -36.63 9.80 9.08
N GLY A 527 -35.89 10.69 9.78
CA GLY A 527 -36.31 11.24 11.05
C GLY A 527 -37.34 12.37 10.92
N PHE A 528 -38.25 12.47 11.87
CA PHE A 528 -39.09 13.67 12.02
C PHE A 528 -38.24 14.80 12.62
N ASN A 529 -37.65 15.64 11.77
CA ASN A 529 -36.94 16.84 12.23
C ASN A 529 -37.94 17.96 12.52
N PRO A 530 -37.79 18.71 13.63
CA PRO A 530 -38.54 19.95 13.85
C PRO A 530 -38.53 20.92 12.66
N ALA A 531 -37.43 20.94 11.89
CA ALA A 531 -37.33 21.72 10.65
C ALA A 531 -38.33 21.27 9.58
N ASP A 532 -38.60 19.97 9.45
CA ASP A 532 -39.52 19.42 8.44
C ASP A 532 -40.99 19.58 8.86
N LEU A 533 -41.25 19.57 10.17
CA LEU A 533 -42.59 19.80 10.75
C LEU A 533 -42.97 21.30 10.74
N TRP A 534 -41.99 22.20 10.88
CA TRP A 534 -42.19 23.65 10.88
C TRP A 534 -41.22 24.37 9.93
N PRO A 535 -41.34 24.13 8.60
CA PRO A 535 -40.40 24.68 7.61
C PRO A 535 -40.40 26.22 7.58
N SER A 536 -41.47 26.87 8.03
CA SER A 536 -41.57 28.33 8.14
C SER A 536 -40.89 28.92 9.39
N SER A 537 -40.42 28.10 10.33
CA SER A 537 -39.82 28.53 11.60
C SER A 537 -38.29 28.53 11.54
N ARG A 538 -37.70 29.72 11.51
CA ARG A 538 -36.24 29.90 11.63
C ARG A 538 -35.66 29.35 12.93
N LEU A 539 -36.47 29.27 13.99
CA LEU A 539 -36.08 28.71 15.28
C LEU A 539 -36.03 27.17 15.21
N ALA A 540 -37.02 26.54 14.56
CA ALA A 540 -37.05 25.09 14.35
C ALA A 540 -35.88 24.62 13.48
N GLY A 541 -35.54 25.39 12.44
CA GLY A 541 -34.34 25.14 11.61
C GLY A 541 -33.01 25.26 12.35
N ARG A 542 -32.93 26.02 13.45
CA ARG A 542 -31.71 26.18 14.28
C ARG A 542 -31.61 25.17 15.43
N LEU A 543 -32.73 24.60 15.86
CA LEU A 543 -32.79 23.67 17.01
C LEU A 543 -32.48 22.21 16.61
N GLY A 544 -32.50 21.88 15.32
CA GLY A 544 -32.22 20.53 14.82
C GLY A 544 -30.78 20.34 14.35
N GLY A 545 -30.01 19.48 15.03
CA GLY A 545 -28.65 19.09 14.60
C GLY A 545 -28.61 18.16 13.39
N ALA A 546 -29.74 17.52 13.05
CA ALA A 546 -29.83 16.51 11.99
C ALA A 546 -29.58 17.07 10.58
N VAL A 547 -29.99 18.33 10.29
CA VAL A 547 -29.72 18.95 8.98
C VAL A 547 -28.23 19.15 8.77
N ARG A 548 -27.55 19.72 9.78
CA ARG A 548 -26.10 19.93 9.75
C ARG A 548 -25.34 18.60 9.65
N GLU A 549 -25.78 17.59 10.41
CA GLU A 549 -25.18 16.25 10.35
C GLU A 549 -25.39 15.60 8.98
N ALA A 550 -26.53 15.82 8.32
CA ALA A 550 -26.81 15.33 6.97
C ALA A 550 -25.94 16.04 5.92
N GLU A 551 -25.77 17.37 6.02
CA GLU A 551 -24.84 18.15 5.19
C GLU A 551 -23.40 17.65 5.36
N GLU A 552 -22.93 17.46 6.60
CA GLU A 552 -21.59 16.92 6.87
C GLU A 552 -21.38 15.51 6.28
N CYS A 553 -22.41 14.65 6.35
CA CYS A 553 -22.34 13.31 5.75
C CYS A 553 -22.36 13.38 4.22
N HIS A 554 -23.17 14.27 3.65
CA HIS A 554 -23.28 14.52 2.21
C HIS A 554 -21.96 15.05 1.64
N ASP A 555 -21.35 16.06 2.27
CA ASP A 555 -20.05 16.60 1.88
C ASP A 555 -18.95 15.53 1.90
N THR A 556 -18.96 14.68 2.93
CA THR A 556 -18.01 13.55 3.04
C THR A 556 -18.17 12.59 1.87
N VAL A 557 -19.41 12.21 1.53
CA VAL A 557 -19.69 11.30 0.41
C VAL A 557 -19.28 11.95 -0.93
N TYR A 558 -19.55 13.25 -1.09
CA TYR A 558 -19.24 13.97 -2.33
C TYR A 558 -17.74 14.11 -2.56
N GLY A 559 -16.96 14.35 -1.50
CA GLY A 559 -15.50 14.35 -1.58
C GLY A 559 -14.92 12.99 -1.98
N ILE A 560 -15.54 11.88 -1.55
CA ILE A 560 -15.15 10.53 -2.01
C ILE A 560 -15.48 10.35 -3.50
N LEU A 561 -16.68 10.77 -3.92
CA LEU A 561 -17.10 10.68 -5.33
C LEU A 561 -16.22 11.53 -6.24
N ASP A 562 -15.73 12.69 -5.78
CA ASP A 562 -14.79 13.53 -6.53
C ASP A 562 -13.52 12.76 -6.92
N GLY A 563 -12.93 12.03 -5.97
CA GLY A 563 -11.74 11.22 -6.23
C GLY A 563 -12.00 10.13 -7.28
N ILE A 564 -13.13 9.41 -7.15
CA ILE A 564 -13.52 8.33 -8.08
C ILE A 564 -13.77 8.87 -9.49
N ILE A 565 -14.49 9.99 -9.59
CA ILE A 565 -14.78 10.66 -10.86
C ILE A 565 -13.49 11.12 -11.53
N GLN A 566 -12.59 11.75 -10.77
CA GLN A 566 -11.32 12.23 -11.29
C GLN A 566 -10.48 11.08 -11.85
N GLU A 567 -10.43 9.94 -11.15
CA GLU A 567 -9.75 8.73 -11.62
C GLU A 567 -10.32 8.23 -12.97
N HIS A 568 -11.65 8.21 -13.14
CA HIS A 568 -12.31 7.82 -14.39
C HIS A 568 -12.03 8.81 -15.54
N MET A 569 -12.01 10.11 -15.23
CA MET A 569 -11.66 11.15 -16.21
C MET A 569 -10.18 11.05 -16.65
N GLU A 570 -9.26 10.74 -15.75
CA GLU A 570 -7.84 10.50 -16.04
C GLU A 570 -7.64 9.23 -16.88
N ARG A 571 -8.39 8.16 -16.58
CA ARG A 571 -8.41 6.92 -17.38
C ARG A 571 -8.91 7.16 -18.81
N THR A 572 -9.96 7.95 -18.96
CA THR A 572 -10.56 8.27 -20.28
C THR A 572 -9.70 9.22 -21.11
N SER A 573 -8.99 10.15 -20.46
CA SER A 573 -8.12 11.14 -21.14
C SER A 573 -6.76 10.59 -21.55
N SER A 574 -6.28 9.51 -20.92
CA SER A 574 -5.03 8.83 -21.29
C SER A 574 -5.13 7.94 -22.55
N GLY A 575 -6.31 7.88 -23.19
CA GLY A 575 -6.48 7.27 -24.52
C GLY A 575 -6.64 5.75 -24.53
N SER A 576 -7.03 5.12 -23.42
CA SER A 576 -7.31 3.67 -23.36
C SER A 576 -8.60 3.23 -24.07
N CYS A 577 -9.42 4.16 -24.56
CA CYS A 577 -10.61 3.84 -25.35
C CYS A 577 -10.72 4.77 -26.56
N GLY A 578 -10.19 4.29 -27.69
CA GLY A 578 -10.49 4.85 -29.00
C GLY A 578 -11.94 4.52 -29.39
N ALA A 579 -12.64 5.50 -29.92
CA ALA A 579 -13.91 5.29 -30.61
C ALA A 579 -13.72 4.28 -31.76
N GLY A 580 -14.27 3.08 -31.59
CA GLY A 580 -14.34 2.05 -32.61
C GLY A 580 -15.75 1.49 -32.66
N ASP A 581 -16.51 1.88 -33.69
CA ASP A 581 -17.67 1.12 -34.13
C ASP A 581 -17.19 -0.26 -34.60
N GLY A 582 -17.71 -1.33 -33.98
CA GLY A 582 -17.66 -2.70 -34.51
C GLY A 582 -16.59 -3.62 -33.92
N ASP A 583 -17.07 -4.68 -33.26
CA ASP A 583 -16.47 -6.00 -33.01
C ASP A 583 -14.94 -6.12 -32.88
N GLY A 584 -14.47 -6.37 -31.65
CA GLY A 584 -13.21 -7.08 -31.40
C GLY A 584 -12.32 -6.49 -30.30
N ASP A 585 -12.30 -7.18 -29.15
CA ASP A 585 -11.25 -7.24 -28.11
C ASP A 585 -10.47 -5.95 -27.81
N GLY A 586 -11.07 -5.11 -26.96
CA GLY A 586 -10.36 -4.11 -26.15
C GLY A 586 -10.43 -4.49 -24.67
N ASP A 587 -9.28 -4.46 -24.02
CA ASP A 587 -8.98 -4.35 -22.58
C ASP A 587 -10.13 -4.69 -21.61
N GLY A 588 -10.03 -5.84 -20.93
CA GLY A 588 -11.11 -6.54 -20.20
C GLY A 588 -11.78 -5.88 -18.97
N TYR A 589 -12.03 -4.57 -18.97
CA TYR A 589 -13.01 -3.94 -18.10
C TYR A 589 -14.03 -3.19 -18.97
N GLY A 590 -15.27 -3.68 -19.00
CA GLY A 590 -16.36 -3.03 -19.73
C GLY A 590 -16.70 -1.63 -19.19
N GLU A 591 -17.34 -0.81 -20.03
CA GLU A 591 -17.88 0.51 -19.67
C GLU A 591 -18.78 0.39 -18.41
N ASP A 592 -18.49 1.18 -17.37
CA ASP A 592 -19.32 1.23 -16.17
C ASP A 592 -20.32 2.39 -16.17
N LEU A 593 -21.21 2.44 -15.18
CA LEU A 593 -22.28 3.45 -15.15
C LEU A 593 -21.75 4.89 -15.03
N LEU A 594 -20.60 5.08 -14.38
CA LEU A 594 -19.99 6.41 -14.27
C LEU A 594 -19.37 6.80 -15.63
N ASP A 595 -18.72 5.88 -16.34
CA ASP A 595 -18.25 6.10 -17.71
C ASP A 595 -19.42 6.52 -18.63
N VAL A 596 -20.57 5.83 -18.55
CA VAL A 596 -21.79 6.18 -19.30
C VAL A 596 -22.26 7.60 -18.97
N LEU A 597 -22.33 7.98 -17.69
CA LEU A 597 -22.76 9.32 -17.26
C LEU A 597 -21.79 10.41 -17.75
N LEU A 598 -20.48 10.17 -17.64
CA LEU A 598 -19.44 11.09 -18.13
C LEU A 598 -19.48 11.22 -19.66
N ARG A 599 -19.74 10.12 -20.37
CA ARG A 599 -19.91 10.12 -21.82
C ARG A 599 -21.14 10.93 -22.24
N ILE A 600 -22.30 10.70 -21.61
CA ILE A 600 -23.53 11.48 -21.87
C ILE A 600 -23.29 12.98 -21.60
N GLN A 601 -22.60 13.32 -20.51
CA GLN A 601 -22.22 14.71 -20.25
C GLN A 601 -21.37 15.29 -21.38
N LYS A 602 -20.40 14.52 -21.89
CA LYS A 602 -19.45 14.96 -22.92
C LYS A 602 -20.08 15.08 -24.31
N GLU A 603 -20.95 14.14 -24.69
CA GLU A 603 -21.70 14.16 -25.95
C GLU A 603 -22.65 15.35 -26.02
N GLY A 604 -23.19 15.78 -24.87
CA GLY A 604 -24.18 16.85 -24.80
C GLY A 604 -25.49 16.47 -25.51
N GLY A 605 -26.39 17.44 -25.69
CA GLY A 605 -27.64 17.23 -26.44
C GLY A 605 -28.88 16.90 -25.61
N LEU A 606 -28.77 16.83 -24.27
CA LEU A 606 -29.93 16.86 -23.38
C LEU A 606 -30.51 18.28 -23.30
N GLU A 607 -31.84 18.40 -23.20
CA GLU A 607 -32.54 19.68 -22.97
C GLU A 607 -32.05 20.37 -21.68
N PHE A 608 -31.69 19.56 -20.67
CA PHE A 608 -31.04 19.99 -19.44
C PHE A 608 -29.66 19.32 -19.34
N PRO A 609 -28.56 20.08 -19.30
CA PRO A 609 -27.22 19.53 -19.28
C PRO A 609 -26.93 18.77 -17.97
N LEU A 610 -26.26 17.63 -18.08
CA LEU A 610 -25.83 16.81 -16.94
C LEU A 610 -24.50 17.35 -16.39
N ASP A 611 -24.56 18.29 -15.46
CA ASP A 611 -23.36 18.83 -14.81
C ASP A 611 -22.76 17.86 -13.78
N MET A 612 -21.56 18.17 -13.29
CA MET A 612 -20.86 17.31 -12.33
C MET A 612 -21.61 17.13 -11.01
N LEU A 613 -22.37 18.13 -10.58
CA LEU A 613 -23.16 18.04 -9.36
C LEU A 613 -24.31 17.05 -9.55
N ALA A 614 -24.98 17.11 -10.71
CA ALA A 614 -26.01 16.17 -11.09
C ALA A 614 -25.47 14.74 -11.23
N ILE A 615 -24.27 14.54 -11.79
CA ILE A 615 -23.62 13.23 -11.84
C ILE A 615 -23.42 12.67 -10.42
N LYS A 616 -22.83 13.45 -9.51
CA LYS A 616 -22.63 13.03 -8.11
C LYS A 616 -23.95 12.68 -7.43
N GLN A 617 -24.99 13.49 -7.63
CA GLN A 617 -26.31 13.25 -7.06
C GLN A 617 -26.96 11.98 -7.61
N VAL A 618 -26.89 11.75 -8.92
CA VAL A 618 -27.42 10.54 -9.55
C VAL A 618 -26.70 9.30 -9.02
N ILE A 619 -25.37 9.35 -8.87
CA ILE A 619 -24.59 8.25 -8.30
C ILE A 619 -25.01 8.00 -6.85
N PHE A 620 -25.11 9.06 -6.04
CA PHE A 620 -25.60 8.98 -4.67
C PHE A 620 -26.99 8.32 -4.59
N ASP A 621 -27.93 8.76 -5.43
CA ASP A 621 -29.30 8.24 -5.47
C ASP A 621 -29.32 6.75 -5.86
N ILE A 622 -28.50 6.33 -6.83
CA ILE A 622 -28.42 4.93 -7.28
C ILE A 622 -27.84 4.03 -6.19
N PHE A 623 -26.74 4.45 -5.55
CA PHE A 623 -26.14 3.67 -4.46
C PHE A 623 -27.07 3.59 -3.24
N GLY A 624 -27.65 4.72 -2.84
CA GLY A 624 -28.55 4.78 -1.69
C GLY A 624 -29.83 3.98 -1.90
N ALA A 625 -30.51 4.17 -3.04
CA ALA A 625 -31.75 3.47 -3.36
C ALA A 625 -31.52 1.98 -3.64
N GLY A 626 -30.46 1.62 -4.38
CA GLY A 626 -30.23 0.24 -4.81
C GLY A 626 -29.69 -0.67 -3.71
N SER A 627 -28.78 -0.18 -2.87
CA SER A 627 -28.08 -1.02 -1.88
C SER A 627 -28.98 -1.35 -0.69
N GLU A 628 -29.57 -0.33 -0.05
CA GLU A 628 -30.35 -0.49 1.19
C GLU A 628 -31.63 -1.31 0.95
N THR A 629 -32.35 -1.05 -0.15
CA THR A 629 -33.62 -1.73 -0.43
C THR A 629 -33.43 -3.20 -0.82
N SER A 630 -32.38 -3.51 -1.59
CA SER A 630 -32.04 -4.89 -1.96
C SER A 630 -31.56 -5.69 -0.75
N ALA A 631 -30.70 -5.10 0.09
CA ALA A 631 -30.24 -5.73 1.33
C ALA A 631 -31.41 -6.00 2.29
N THR A 632 -32.29 -5.01 2.51
CA THR A 632 -33.51 -5.17 3.33
C THR A 632 -34.39 -6.30 2.80
N THR A 633 -34.59 -6.39 1.48
CA THR A 633 -35.35 -7.47 0.86
C THR A 633 -34.73 -8.83 1.15
N LEU A 634 -33.42 -8.97 0.95
CA LEU A 634 -32.70 -10.23 1.20
C LEU A 634 -32.76 -10.64 2.68
N GLU A 635 -32.61 -9.70 3.60
CA GLU A 635 -32.76 -9.95 5.05
C GLU A 635 -34.15 -10.52 5.37
N TRP A 636 -35.22 -9.93 4.83
CA TRP A 636 -36.58 -10.41 5.04
C TRP A 636 -36.87 -11.74 4.36
N VAL A 637 -36.40 -11.95 3.13
CA VAL A 637 -36.54 -13.24 2.45
C VAL A 637 -35.89 -14.33 3.31
N MET A 638 -34.65 -14.12 3.77
CA MET A 638 -33.95 -15.10 4.58
C MET A 638 -34.63 -15.33 5.94
N ALA A 639 -35.13 -14.28 6.59
CA ALA A 639 -35.90 -14.40 7.84
C ALA A 639 -37.17 -15.25 7.65
N GLU A 640 -37.94 -14.98 6.59
CA GLU A 640 -39.16 -15.74 6.28
C GLU A 640 -38.87 -17.18 5.87
N LEU A 641 -37.80 -17.43 5.11
CA LEU A 641 -37.41 -18.80 4.76
C LEU A 641 -36.98 -19.60 6.01
N ILE A 642 -36.23 -19.00 6.93
CA ILE A 642 -35.85 -19.65 8.19
C ILE A 642 -37.08 -19.97 9.04
N ARG A 643 -38.01 -19.01 9.16
CA ARG A 643 -39.29 -19.18 9.87
C ARG A 643 -40.22 -20.21 9.19
N ASN A 644 -40.05 -20.43 7.88
CA ASN A 644 -40.84 -21.37 7.08
C ASN A 644 -39.98 -22.48 6.44
N PRO A 645 -39.56 -23.52 7.20
CA PRO A 645 -38.68 -24.59 6.71
C PRO A 645 -39.20 -25.38 5.51
N LYS A 646 -40.53 -25.37 5.27
CA LYS A 646 -41.12 -25.98 4.07
C LYS A 646 -40.80 -25.16 2.82
N ALA A 647 -40.95 -23.84 2.88
CA ALA A 647 -40.62 -22.92 1.78
C ALA A 647 -39.11 -22.91 1.53
N MET A 648 -38.27 -22.84 2.59
CA MET A 648 -36.81 -22.96 2.47
C MET A 648 -36.40 -24.21 1.70
N ARG A 649 -36.90 -25.39 2.11
CA ARG A 649 -36.56 -26.65 1.42
C ARG A 649 -36.98 -26.66 -0.04
N LYS A 650 -38.16 -26.13 -0.38
CA LYS A 650 -38.64 -26.04 -1.77
C LYS A 650 -37.74 -25.13 -2.61
N ALA A 651 -37.47 -23.92 -2.14
CA ALA A 651 -36.61 -22.94 -2.83
C ALA A 651 -35.17 -23.45 -2.99
N THR A 652 -34.55 -23.95 -1.92
CA THR A 652 -33.20 -24.54 -1.97
C THR A 652 -33.13 -25.73 -2.92
N ALA A 653 -34.13 -26.62 -2.92
CA ALA A 653 -34.16 -27.78 -3.81
C ALA A 653 -34.32 -27.37 -5.28
N GLU A 654 -35.12 -26.35 -5.58
CA GLU A 654 -35.24 -25.79 -6.93
C GLU A 654 -33.92 -25.20 -7.40
N VAL A 655 -33.33 -24.29 -6.63
CA VAL A 655 -32.06 -23.62 -6.95
C VAL A 655 -30.94 -24.64 -7.15
N ARG A 656 -30.75 -25.57 -6.20
CA ARG A 656 -29.69 -26.60 -6.32
C ARG A 656 -29.89 -27.51 -7.51
N ARG A 657 -31.13 -27.85 -7.88
CA ARG A 657 -31.41 -28.64 -9.07
C ARG A 657 -31.09 -27.87 -10.34
N ALA A 658 -31.42 -26.58 -10.40
CA ALA A 658 -31.22 -25.75 -11.58
C ALA A 658 -29.73 -25.57 -11.94
N PHE A 659 -28.86 -25.43 -10.93
CA PHE A 659 -27.43 -25.14 -11.13
C PHE A 659 -26.50 -26.33 -10.79
N ALA A 660 -27.04 -27.54 -10.59
CA ALA A 660 -26.25 -28.72 -10.26
C ALA A 660 -25.18 -29.05 -11.31
N ALA A 661 -25.49 -28.80 -12.59
CA ALA A 661 -24.59 -29.07 -13.71
C ALA A 661 -23.47 -28.02 -13.81
N ASP A 662 -23.79 -26.75 -13.57
CA ASP A 662 -22.86 -25.63 -13.73
C ASP A 662 -21.92 -25.47 -12.52
N GLY A 663 -22.35 -25.90 -11.33
CA GLY A 663 -21.56 -25.78 -10.10
C GLY A 663 -21.43 -24.35 -9.57
N VAL A 664 -22.05 -23.37 -10.24
CA VAL A 664 -22.11 -21.95 -9.91
C VAL A 664 -23.46 -21.38 -10.35
N VAL A 665 -23.93 -20.34 -9.66
CA VAL A 665 -25.14 -19.61 -10.05
C VAL A 665 -24.80 -18.64 -11.17
N LEU A 666 -25.45 -18.81 -12.32
CA LEU A 666 -25.33 -17.94 -13.49
C LEU A 666 -26.57 -17.07 -13.63
N GLU A 667 -26.38 -15.77 -13.87
CA GLU A 667 -27.48 -14.80 -14.05
C GLU A 667 -28.43 -15.20 -15.18
N SER A 668 -27.91 -15.73 -16.29
CA SER A 668 -28.68 -16.14 -17.46
C SER A 668 -29.70 -17.26 -17.19
N ALA A 669 -29.57 -17.99 -16.09
CA ALA A 669 -30.46 -19.09 -15.73
C ALA A 669 -31.40 -18.77 -14.55
N LEU A 670 -31.33 -17.58 -13.94
CA LEU A 670 -32.21 -17.16 -12.83
C LEU A 670 -33.70 -17.17 -13.22
N GLY A 671 -34.03 -16.79 -14.46
CA GLY A 671 -35.41 -16.76 -14.95
C GLY A 671 -36.16 -18.12 -14.91
N LYS A 672 -35.45 -19.23 -14.67
CA LYS A 672 -36.02 -20.59 -14.57
C LYS A 672 -36.47 -20.96 -13.14
N LEU A 673 -36.14 -20.15 -12.13
CA LEU A 673 -36.38 -20.44 -10.71
C LEU A 673 -37.80 -20.03 -10.27
N HIS A 674 -38.80 -20.78 -10.71
CA HIS A 674 -40.21 -20.44 -10.53
C HIS A 674 -40.58 -20.20 -9.06
N TYR A 675 -40.32 -21.16 -8.17
CA TYR A 675 -40.71 -21.07 -6.77
C TYR A 675 -39.93 -19.98 -6.02
N MET A 676 -38.65 -19.76 -6.34
CA MET A 676 -37.88 -18.64 -5.81
C MET A 676 -38.52 -17.28 -6.15
N HIS A 677 -39.04 -17.10 -7.37
CA HIS A 677 -39.75 -15.87 -7.72
C HIS A 677 -41.05 -15.71 -6.92
N LEU A 678 -41.76 -16.80 -6.60
CA LEU A 678 -42.94 -16.73 -5.73
C LEU A 678 -42.57 -16.29 -4.30
N VAL A 679 -41.45 -16.78 -3.78
CA VAL A 679 -40.89 -16.36 -2.49
C VAL A 679 -40.60 -14.87 -2.50
N ILE A 680 -39.91 -14.36 -3.53
CA ILE A 680 -39.59 -12.93 -3.66
C ILE A 680 -40.88 -12.08 -3.74
N ARG A 681 -41.88 -12.51 -4.52
CA ARG A 681 -43.18 -11.80 -4.61
C ARG A 681 -43.89 -11.72 -3.26
N GLU A 682 -43.92 -12.81 -2.52
CA GLU A 682 -44.55 -12.84 -1.20
C GLU A 682 -43.77 -12.01 -0.17
N THR A 683 -42.43 -11.98 -0.27
CA THR A 683 -41.63 -11.06 0.55
C THR A 683 -41.90 -9.60 0.18
N PHE A 684 -42.05 -9.25 -1.11
CA PHE A 684 -42.45 -7.89 -1.47
C PHE A 684 -43.83 -7.51 -0.96
N ARG A 685 -44.76 -8.45 -0.89
CA ARG A 685 -46.12 -8.21 -0.37
C ARG A 685 -46.10 -7.92 1.13
N LEU A 686 -45.42 -8.77 1.91
CA LEU A 686 -45.40 -8.68 3.37
C LEU A 686 -44.35 -7.68 3.87
N HIS A 687 -43.14 -7.72 3.33
CA HIS A 687 -41.99 -6.94 3.80
C HIS A 687 -41.50 -5.99 2.71
N THR A 688 -42.43 -5.21 2.15
CA THR A 688 -42.09 -4.20 1.14
C THR A 688 -41.03 -3.24 1.69
N PRO A 689 -39.87 -3.07 1.03
CA PRO A 689 -38.78 -2.25 1.57
C PRO A 689 -39.19 -0.81 1.88
N LEU A 690 -40.11 -0.24 1.09
CA LEU A 690 -40.68 1.10 1.31
C LEU A 690 -42.17 0.97 1.68
N PRO A 691 -42.52 0.85 2.98
CA PRO A 691 -43.90 0.65 3.44
C PRO A 691 -44.82 1.83 3.10
N LEU A 692 -44.25 3.03 3.07
CA LEU A 692 -44.84 4.23 2.50
C LEU A 692 -44.02 4.59 1.26
N LEU A 693 -44.66 4.64 0.09
CA LEU A 693 -43.96 5.11 -1.11
C LEU A 693 -43.50 6.56 -0.91
N LEU A 694 -42.42 6.93 -1.62
CA LEU A 694 -41.85 8.27 -1.54
C LEU A 694 -42.92 9.37 -1.72
N PRO A 695 -42.89 10.45 -0.92
CA PRO A 695 -43.94 11.44 -0.92
C PRO A 695 -44.18 12.10 -2.28
N ARG A 696 -45.44 12.32 -2.61
CA ARG A 696 -45.86 13.08 -3.81
C ARG A 696 -46.54 14.38 -3.40
N GLU A 697 -46.42 15.42 -4.20
CA GLU A 697 -47.14 16.68 -3.99
C GLU A 697 -48.24 16.85 -5.05
N CYS A 698 -49.45 17.18 -4.61
CA CYS A 698 -50.58 17.49 -5.47
C CYS A 698 -50.34 18.83 -6.20
N ARG A 699 -50.08 18.79 -7.51
CA ARG A 699 -49.75 20.01 -8.29
C ARG A 699 -50.95 20.91 -8.57
N GLU A 700 -52.14 20.32 -8.66
CA GLU A 700 -53.40 20.99 -8.95
C GLU A 700 -54.54 20.28 -8.19
N PRO A 701 -55.59 21.00 -7.75
CA PRO A 701 -56.68 20.38 -7.01
C PRO A 701 -57.32 19.26 -7.83
N CYS A 702 -57.46 18.08 -7.23
CA CYS A 702 -58.03 16.90 -7.89
C CYS A 702 -58.93 16.11 -6.95
N ARG A 703 -59.59 15.07 -7.46
CA ARG A 703 -60.40 14.15 -6.67
C ARG A 703 -59.79 12.76 -6.67
N VAL A 704 -59.63 12.18 -5.48
CA VAL A 704 -59.21 10.78 -5.28
C VAL A 704 -60.36 10.05 -4.58
N LEU A 705 -60.91 9.02 -5.23
CA LEU A 705 -62.11 8.30 -4.75
C LEU A 705 -63.30 9.21 -4.39
N GLY A 706 -63.43 10.33 -5.10
CA GLY A 706 -64.49 11.33 -4.85
C GLY A 706 -64.18 12.35 -3.76
N TYR A 707 -63.05 12.21 -3.05
CA TYR A 707 -62.58 13.18 -2.05
C TYR A 707 -61.69 14.24 -2.69
N ASP A 708 -61.94 15.51 -2.37
CA ASP A 708 -61.14 16.63 -2.87
C ASP A 708 -59.75 16.66 -2.20
N VAL A 709 -58.69 16.69 -3.02
CA VAL A 709 -57.29 16.82 -2.61
C VAL A 709 -56.77 18.18 -3.08
N PRO A 710 -56.54 19.13 -2.16
CA PRO A 710 -56.03 20.45 -2.51
C PRO A 710 -54.65 20.43 -3.17
N ARG A 711 -54.32 21.50 -3.89
CA ARG A 711 -52.95 21.76 -4.34
C ARG A 711 -52.00 21.91 -3.15
N GLY A 712 -50.79 21.38 -3.28
CA GLY A 712 -49.76 21.40 -2.24
C GLY A 712 -49.89 20.28 -1.20
N THR A 713 -50.93 19.45 -1.29
CA THR A 713 -51.09 18.31 -0.38
C THR A 713 -50.01 17.26 -0.65
N GLN A 714 -49.28 16.88 0.41
CA GLN A 714 -48.39 15.71 0.41
C GLN A 714 -49.23 14.42 0.45
N VAL A 715 -48.96 13.51 -0.47
CA VAL A 715 -49.66 12.22 -0.62
C VAL A 715 -48.66 11.10 -0.36
N LEU A 716 -49.00 10.24 0.60
CA LEU A 716 -48.26 9.01 0.95
C LEU A 716 -49.12 7.81 0.58
N VAL A 717 -48.58 6.88 -0.20
CA VAL A 717 -49.26 5.63 -0.55
C VAL A 717 -48.78 4.55 0.40
N ASN A 718 -49.69 4.05 1.24
CA ASN A 718 -49.40 3.03 2.24
C ASN A 718 -49.50 1.63 1.63
N VAL A 719 -48.41 1.19 0.99
CA VAL A 719 -48.33 -0.12 0.33
C VAL A 719 -48.25 -1.26 1.35
N TRP A 720 -47.73 -1.00 2.56
CA TRP A 720 -47.75 -1.96 3.66
C TRP A 720 -49.17 -2.40 4.02
N ALA A 721 -50.11 -1.45 4.08
CA ALA A 721 -51.52 -1.72 4.34
C ALA A 721 -52.20 -2.42 3.15
N ILE A 722 -51.92 -1.98 1.92
CA ILE A 722 -52.49 -2.59 0.69
C ILE A 722 -52.08 -4.06 0.57
N GLY A 723 -50.81 -4.38 0.84
CA GLY A 723 -50.28 -5.74 0.80
C GLY A 723 -50.91 -6.68 1.84
N ARG A 724 -51.59 -6.15 2.86
CA ARG A 724 -52.24 -6.90 3.96
C ARG A 724 -53.76 -6.82 3.96
N ASP A 725 -54.35 -6.17 2.96
CA ASP A 725 -55.80 -6.00 2.92
C ASP A 725 -56.50 -7.30 2.49
N GLU A 726 -57.34 -7.84 3.37
CA GLU A 726 -58.14 -9.05 3.11
C GLU A 726 -58.99 -8.96 1.85
N ARG A 727 -59.36 -7.74 1.42
CA ARG A 727 -60.17 -7.51 0.21
C ARG A 727 -59.42 -7.86 -1.07
N TYR A 728 -58.09 -7.67 -1.08
CA TYR A 728 -57.26 -7.91 -2.27
C TYR A 728 -56.53 -9.25 -2.20
N TRP A 729 -56.34 -9.81 -1.00
CA TRP A 729 -55.59 -11.05 -0.79
C TRP A 729 -56.45 -12.17 -0.18
N PRO A 730 -57.46 -12.69 -0.92
CA PRO A 730 -58.34 -13.75 -0.43
C PRO A 730 -57.62 -15.10 -0.33
N GLY A 731 -58.24 -16.07 0.35
CA GLY A 731 -57.79 -17.46 0.37
C GLY A 731 -56.81 -17.83 1.48
N GLY A 732 -56.70 -17.03 2.55
CA GLY A 732 -55.88 -17.29 3.74
C GLY A 732 -55.74 -16.04 4.60
N SER A 733 -54.93 -16.09 5.66
CA SER A 733 -54.57 -14.86 6.39
C SER A 733 -53.68 -13.98 5.50
N PRO A 734 -53.94 -12.67 5.37
CA PRO A 734 -53.02 -11.76 4.67
C PRO A 734 -51.68 -11.60 5.39
N GLU A 735 -51.62 -11.85 6.70
CA GLU A 735 -50.38 -11.76 7.47
C GLU A 735 -49.51 -13.03 7.37
N GLU A 736 -50.04 -14.09 6.77
CA GLU A 736 -49.30 -15.34 6.57
C GLU A 736 -48.36 -15.25 5.37
N PHE A 737 -47.09 -15.59 5.59
CA PHE A 737 -46.10 -15.76 4.51
C PHE A 737 -46.36 -17.06 3.74
N ARG A 738 -46.98 -16.93 2.57
CA ARG A 738 -47.37 -18.05 1.70
C ARG A 738 -47.02 -17.79 0.23
N PRO A 739 -45.80 -18.15 -0.21
CA PRO A 739 -45.39 -18.04 -1.62
C PRO A 739 -46.36 -18.68 -2.60
N GLU A 740 -46.98 -19.82 -2.22
CA GLU A 740 -47.95 -20.56 -3.03
C GLU A 740 -49.16 -19.71 -3.45
N ARG A 741 -49.43 -18.56 -2.80
CA ARG A 741 -50.50 -17.64 -3.22
C ARG A 741 -50.35 -17.13 -4.66
N PHE A 742 -49.12 -17.11 -5.18
CA PHE A 742 -48.81 -16.70 -6.54
C PHE A 742 -48.66 -17.89 -7.51
N GLU A 743 -48.94 -19.12 -7.07
CA GLU A 743 -48.84 -20.32 -7.91
C GLU A 743 -50.03 -20.42 -8.88
N ASP A 744 -49.81 -21.08 -10.02
CA ASP A 744 -50.85 -21.24 -11.06
C ASP A 744 -52.12 -21.90 -10.50
N GLY A 745 -53.27 -21.24 -10.68
CA GLY A 745 -54.57 -21.69 -10.19
C GLY A 745 -55.05 -21.00 -8.90
N GLU A 746 -54.20 -20.22 -8.25
CA GLU A 746 -54.59 -19.36 -7.12
C GLU A 746 -55.08 -17.98 -7.57
N ALA A 747 -55.79 -17.28 -6.68
CA ALA A 747 -56.40 -15.98 -6.99
C ALA A 747 -55.39 -14.89 -7.38
N ALA A 748 -54.15 -14.96 -6.86
CA ALA A 748 -53.11 -13.98 -7.12
C ALA A 748 -52.06 -14.43 -8.16
N ALA A 749 -52.30 -15.53 -8.88
CA ALA A 749 -51.34 -16.05 -9.88
C ALA A 749 -50.96 -15.02 -10.95
N ALA A 750 -51.93 -14.19 -11.36
CA ALA A 750 -51.75 -13.16 -12.38
C ALA A 750 -51.18 -11.83 -11.85
N VAL A 751 -51.11 -11.63 -10.53
CA VAL A 751 -50.68 -10.37 -9.92
C VAL A 751 -49.18 -10.19 -10.10
N ASP A 752 -48.78 -9.05 -10.66
CA ASP A 752 -47.40 -8.62 -10.81
C ASP A 752 -47.05 -7.36 -10.00
N PHE A 753 -45.76 -7.01 -9.98
CA PHE A 753 -45.25 -5.81 -9.32
C PHE A 753 -44.67 -4.78 -10.31
N ARG A 754 -44.98 -4.93 -11.60
CA ARG A 754 -44.54 -4.01 -12.68
C ARG A 754 -45.48 -2.81 -12.82
N GLY A 755 -46.36 -2.61 -11.83
CA GLY A 755 -47.20 -1.44 -11.62
C GLY A 755 -48.44 -1.34 -12.51
N ALA A 756 -48.86 -2.46 -13.09
CA ALA A 756 -50.21 -2.61 -13.63
C ALA A 756 -51.19 -3.03 -12.53
N ASP A 757 -50.74 -3.88 -11.62
CA ASP A 757 -51.53 -4.46 -10.54
C ASP A 757 -51.29 -3.66 -9.24
N PHE A 758 -52.35 -3.04 -8.72
CA PHE A 758 -52.25 -2.04 -7.64
C PHE A 758 -52.29 -2.65 -6.24
N GLU A 759 -52.49 -3.95 -6.14
CA GLU A 759 -52.47 -4.71 -4.89
C GLU A 759 -51.02 -5.01 -4.47
N LEU A 760 -50.06 -5.03 -5.41
CA LEU A 760 -48.65 -5.29 -5.18
C LEU A 760 -47.75 -4.21 -5.79
N LEU A 761 -47.33 -3.23 -4.98
CA LEU A 761 -46.62 -2.02 -5.46
C LEU A 761 -45.24 -1.77 -4.80
N PRO A 762 -44.33 -2.76 -4.66
CA PRO A 762 -43.02 -2.56 -4.04
C PRO A 762 -42.13 -1.55 -4.78
N PHE A 763 -42.35 -1.36 -6.10
CA PHE A 763 -41.64 -0.39 -6.94
C PHE A 763 -42.51 0.83 -7.33
N GLY A 764 -43.73 0.94 -6.78
CA GLY A 764 -44.71 1.95 -7.14
C GLY A 764 -45.30 1.80 -8.55
N ALA A 765 -46.06 2.81 -8.99
CA ALA A 765 -46.72 2.83 -10.30
C ALA A 765 -46.71 4.21 -10.99
N GLY A 766 -46.92 4.18 -12.31
CA GLY A 766 -47.00 5.35 -13.19
C GLY A 766 -45.65 6.00 -13.52
N ARG A 767 -45.67 7.30 -13.88
CA ARG A 767 -44.48 8.05 -14.32
C ARG A 767 -43.36 8.19 -13.27
N ARG A 768 -43.63 7.84 -12.02
CA ARG A 768 -42.70 7.87 -10.88
C ARG A 768 -42.52 6.47 -10.28
N MET A 769 -42.70 5.42 -11.08
CA MET A 769 -42.28 4.07 -10.74
C MET A 769 -40.75 4.03 -10.62
N CYS A 770 -40.24 3.14 -9.76
CA CYS A 770 -38.81 2.99 -9.51
C CYS A 770 -38.06 2.67 -10.83
N PRO A 771 -37.09 3.50 -11.24
CA PRO A 771 -36.29 3.22 -12.43
C PRO A 771 -35.33 2.04 -12.23
N GLY A 772 -35.02 1.69 -10.98
CA GLY A 772 -34.10 0.61 -10.62
C GLY A 772 -34.71 -0.78 -10.54
N LEU A 773 -35.97 -0.99 -10.95
CA LEU A 773 -36.67 -2.29 -10.81
C LEU A 773 -35.85 -3.46 -11.37
N ALA A 774 -35.35 -3.33 -12.60
CA ALA A 774 -34.59 -4.42 -13.24
C ALA A 774 -33.27 -4.70 -12.52
N PHE A 775 -32.53 -3.64 -12.16
CA PHE A 775 -31.24 -3.75 -11.48
C PHE A 775 -31.37 -4.30 -10.05
N GLY A 776 -32.35 -3.82 -9.28
CA GLY A 776 -32.61 -4.30 -7.92
C GLY A 776 -33.06 -5.76 -7.91
N LEU A 777 -33.95 -6.14 -8.84
CA LEU A 777 -34.43 -7.52 -8.93
C LEU A 777 -33.30 -8.49 -9.28
N ALA A 778 -32.44 -8.15 -10.26
CA ALA A 778 -31.28 -8.98 -10.61
C ALA A 778 -30.33 -9.20 -9.41
N ASN A 779 -30.06 -8.14 -8.63
CA ASN A 779 -29.23 -8.24 -7.42
C ASN A 779 -29.86 -9.14 -6.36
N VAL A 780 -31.17 -9.03 -6.11
CA VAL A 780 -31.88 -9.87 -5.14
C VAL A 780 -31.92 -11.33 -5.60
N GLU A 781 -32.27 -11.59 -6.86
CA GLU A 781 -32.37 -12.95 -7.42
C GLU A 781 -31.01 -13.65 -7.42
N LEU A 782 -29.96 -12.99 -7.91
CA LEU A 782 -28.61 -13.56 -7.96
C LEU A 782 -28.05 -13.84 -6.56
N ALA A 783 -28.21 -12.88 -5.63
CA ALA A 783 -27.76 -13.04 -4.25
C ALA A 783 -28.49 -14.20 -3.57
N LEU A 784 -29.83 -14.21 -3.62
CA LEU A 784 -30.64 -15.23 -2.98
C LEU A 784 -30.36 -16.62 -3.54
N ALA A 785 -30.32 -16.77 -4.87
CA ALA A 785 -29.97 -18.04 -5.51
C ALA A 785 -28.58 -18.51 -5.06
N SER A 786 -27.59 -17.62 -5.01
CA SER A 786 -26.23 -17.96 -4.56
C SER A 786 -26.19 -18.41 -3.10
N LEU A 787 -26.91 -17.72 -2.21
CA LEU A 787 -27.01 -18.08 -0.78
C LEU A 787 -27.67 -19.45 -0.59
N LEU A 788 -28.74 -19.75 -1.32
CA LEU A 788 -29.45 -21.03 -1.23
C LEU A 788 -28.68 -22.18 -1.92
N PHE A 789 -27.94 -21.87 -2.99
CA PHE A 789 -27.16 -22.87 -3.72
C PHE A 789 -25.99 -23.38 -2.86
N HIS A 790 -25.15 -22.46 -2.37
CA HIS A 790 -23.89 -22.81 -1.72
C HIS A 790 -24.03 -23.24 -0.26
N PHE A 791 -25.04 -22.76 0.46
CA PHE A 791 -25.13 -22.93 1.91
C PHE A 791 -26.44 -23.53 2.38
N ASP A 792 -26.37 -24.33 3.44
CA ASP A 792 -27.50 -24.52 4.36
C ASP A 792 -27.41 -23.47 5.47
N TRP A 793 -28.56 -23.04 5.98
CA TRP A 793 -28.64 -21.94 6.94
C TRP A 793 -29.31 -22.40 8.23
N GLU A 794 -28.70 -22.05 9.36
CA GLU A 794 -29.23 -22.31 10.70
C GLU A 794 -29.24 -21.01 11.52
N ALA A 795 -30.21 -20.85 12.42
CA ALA A 795 -30.26 -19.76 13.39
C ALA A 795 -29.79 -20.30 14.76
N PRO A 796 -28.52 -20.10 15.16
CA PRO A 796 -27.92 -20.81 16.29
C PRO A 796 -28.54 -20.51 17.66
N ASP A 797 -29.19 -19.35 17.82
CA ASP A 797 -29.78 -18.89 19.09
C ASP A 797 -31.32 -18.95 19.10
N VAL A 798 -31.94 -19.56 18.09
CA VAL A 798 -33.40 -19.67 17.98
C VAL A 798 -33.81 -21.15 18.00
N ALA A 799 -34.36 -21.59 19.14
CA ALA A 799 -34.78 -22.98 19.33
C ALA A 799 -36.04 -23.35 18.54
N ASP A 800 -36.97 -22.40 18.39
CA ASP A 800 -38.16 -22.52 17.53
C ASP A 800 -38.14 -21.42 16.46
N PRO A 801 -38.02 -21.77 15.16
CA PRO A 801 -38.10 -20.80 14.07
C PRO A 801 -39.36 -19.92 14.08
N ALA A 802 -40.45 -20.36 14.73
CA ALA A 802 -41.67 -19.56 14.87
C ALA A 802 -41.50 -18.34 15.81
N GLU A 803 -40.54 -18.41 16.74
CA GLU A 803 -40.21 -17.35 17.73
C GLU A 803 -39.22 -16.30 17.19
N PHE A 804 -38.87 -16.37 15.91
CA PHE A 804 -37.96 -15.42 15.27
C PHE A 804 -38.49 -13.98 15.35
N ASP A 805 -37.64 -13.02 15.73
CA ASP A 805 -38.04 -11.61 15.82
C ASP A 805 -38.31 -11.02 14.43
N MET A 806 -39.58 -10.77 14.14
CA MET A 806 -40.06 -10.18 12.89
C MET A 806 -40.46 -8.71 13.07
N THR A 807 -39.98 -8.04 14.12
CA THR A 807 -40.28 -6.62 14.34
C THR A 807 -39.53 -5.73 13.34
N GLU A 808 -40.26 -4.77 12.78
CA GLU A 808 -39.72 -3.74 11.90
C GLU A 808 -39.08 -2.60 12.73
N GLY A 809 -37.95 -2.09 12.23
CA GLY A 809 -37.30 -0.89 12.75
C GLY A 809 -37.91 0.38 12.15
N PHE A 810 -37.81 1.49 12.88
CA PHE A 810 -38.25 2.79 12.37
C PHE A 810 -37.23 3.34 11.35
N GLY A 811 -37.69 3.71 10.16
CA GLY A 811 -36.86 4.28 9.09
C GLY A 811 -37.66 4.56 7.81
N ILE A 812 -36.98 5.10 6.78
CA ILE A 812 -37.54 5.19 5.41
C ILE A 812 -37.82 3.77 4.88
N THR A 813 -36.90 2.84 5.16
CA THR A 813 -37.05 1.44 4.84
C THR A 813 -37.61 0.65 6.03
N ALA A 814 -38.49 -0.32 5.77
CA ALA A 814 -38.99 -1.26 6.77
C ALA A 814 -37.95 -2.36 7.06
N ARG A 815 -36.77 -1.97 7.58
CA ARG A 815 -35.70 -2.92 7.96
C ARG A 815 -36.07 -3.73 9.20
N ARG A 816 -35.44 -4.89 9.40
CA ARG A 816 -35.58 -5.62 10.66
C ARG A 816 -35.02 -4.78 11.82
N LYS A 817 -35.69 -4.81 12.96
CA LYS A 817 -35.25 -4.11 14.17
C LYS A 817 -34.02 -4.77 14.81
N ALA A 818 -34.01 -6.09 14.85
CA ALA A 818 -32.90 -6.91 15.32
C ALA A 818 -32.15 -7.54 14.14
N ASP A 819 -30.85 -7.72 14.29
CA ASP A 819 -30.01 -8.35 13.28
C ASP A 819 -30.42 -9.81 13.00
N LEU A 820 -29.91 -10.36 11.90
CA LEU A 820 -30.20 -11.71 11.44
C LEU A 820 -29.01 -12.66 11.68
N PRO A 821 -28.79 -13.16 12.91
CA PRO A 821 -27.67 -14.05 13.17
C PRO A 821 -27.96 -15.42 12.53
N LEU A 822 -27.34 -15.67 11.37
CA LEU A 822 -27.39 -16.97 10.70
C LEU A 822 -26.00 -17.61 10.64
N ARG A 823 -25.97 -18.92 10.82
CA ARG A 823 -24.79 -19.76 10.62
C ARG A 823 -24.89 -20.46 9.27
N PRO A 824 -24.02 -20.12 8.30
CA PRO A 824 -23.94 -20.85 7.04
C PRO A 824 -23.15 -22.15 7.22
N THR A 825 -23.66 -23.23 6.63
CA THR A 825 -22.95 -24.50 6.45
C THR A 825 -22.72 -24.71 4.95
N LEU A 826 -21.46 -24.71 4.53
CA LEU A 826 -21.08 -24.88 3.12
C LEU A 826 -21.51 -26.28 2.62
N ARG A 827 -22.24 -26.31 1.50
CA ARG A 827 -22.71 -27.53 0.82
C ARG A 827 -22.11 -27.71 -0.56
N VAL A 828 -22.08 -26.65 -1.36
CA VAL A 828 -21.43 -26.64 -2.67
C VAL A 828 -20.20 -25.73 -2.57
N PRO A 829 -18.97 -26.25 -2.81
CA PRO A 829 -17.75 -25.45 -2.75
C PRO A 829 -17.88 -24.20 -3.62
N VAL A 830 -17.48 -23.05 -3.08
CA VAL A 830 -17.29 -21.85 -3.89
C VAL A 830 -15.99 -22.07 -4.66
N LEU A 831 -16.05 -22.14 -5.98
CA LEU A 831 -14.85 -22.31 -6.81
C LEU A 831 -13.90 -21.12 -6.60
N GLU A 832 -12.78 -21.34 -5.92
CA GLU A 832 -11.61 -20.46 -6.03
C GLU A 832 -10.99 -20.68 -7.41
N LYS A 833 -11.26 -19.79 -8.38
CA LYS A 833 -10.51 -19.87 -9.63
C LYS A 833 -9.12 -19.24 -9.43
N LYS A 834 -8.10 -20.11 -9.50
CA LYS A 834 -6.76 -19.75 -9.98
C LYS A 834 -6.88 -18.92 -11.26
N MET A 835 -6.17 -17.80 -11.33
CA MET A 835 -5.87 -17.11 -12.59
C MET A 835 -5.20 -18.09 -13.56
N VAL A 836 -5.94 -18.60 -14.55
CA VAL A 836 -5.40 -19.27 -15.75
C VAL A 836 -6.31 -18.95 -16.93
N ASP A 837 -5.67 -18.32 -17.92
CA ASP A 837 -5.94 -18.17 -19.36
C ASP A 837 -7.38 -18.02 -19.86
N ALA A 838 -7.66 -16.80 -20.35
CA ALA A 838 -8.72 -16.51 -21.29
C ALA A 838 -8.32 -17.00 -22.67
N SER A 839 -8.67 -18.25 -22.98
CA SER A 839 -8.74 -18.75 -24.35
C SER A 839 -9.95 -19.67 -24.46
N ASP A 840 -11.13 -19.07 -24.39
CA ASP A 840 -12.31 -19.50 -25.15
C ASP A 840 -13.39 -18.43 -24.92
N GLY A 841 -13.82 -17.82 -26.02
CA GLY A 841 -14.75 -16.70 -26.02
C GLY A 841 -16.12 -17.10 -25.51
N ASP A 842 -16.41 -16.68 -24.27
CA ASP A 842 -17.75 -16.39 -23.78
C ASP A 842 -17.58 -15.52 -22.52
N GLY A 843 -17.70 -14.20 -22.69
CA GLY A 843 -17.60 -13.24 -21.60
C GLY A 843 -18.85 -13.26 -20.73
N TYR A 844 -18.80 -13.84 -19.53
CA TYR A 844 -19.86 -13.71 -18.52
C TYR A 844 -19.35 -13.71 -17.05
N VAL A 845 -19.56 -12.55 -16.40
CA VAL A 845 -20.06 -12.28 -15.02
C VAL A 845 -19.22 -12.69 -13.78
N TYR A 846 -18.55 -11.70 -13.17
CA TYR A 846 -17.87 -11.72 -11.86
C TYR A 846 -18.73 -11.17 -10.68
N VAL A 847 -20.07 -11.27 -10.75
CA VAL A 847 -20.96 -10.62 -9.76
C VAL A 847 -21.29 -11.53 -8.56
N GLY A 848 -21.35 -12.85 -8.73
CA GLY A 848 -21.82 -13.77 -7.67
C GLY A 848 -20.91 -13.85 -6.43
N LEU A 849 -19.59 -13.89 -6.60
CA LEU A 849 -18.64 -14.00 -5.48
C LEU A 849 -18.50 -12.71 -4.67
N ALA A 850 -18.54 -11.55 -5.34
CA ALA A 850 -18.50 -10.25 -4.70
C ALA A 850 -19.75 -10.01 -3.85
N VAL A 851 -20.93 -10.37 -4.35
CA VAL A 851 -22.21 -10.24 -3.63
C VAL A 851 -22.31 -11.20 -2.43
N VAL A 852 -21.84 -12.44 -2.57
CA VAL A 852 -21.78 -13.41 -1.45
C VAL A 852 -20.76 -12.98 -0.39
N SER A 853 -19.59 -12.48 -0.79
CA SER A 853 -18.62 -11.88 0.14
C SER A 853 -19.15 -10.61 0.79
N LEU A 854 -19.88 -9.76 0.06
CA LEU A 854 -20.53 -8.57 0.61
C LEU A 854 -21.57 -8.94 1.67
N PHE A 855 -22.39 -9.96 1.40
CA PHE A 855 -23.46 -10.39 2.31
C PHE A 855 -22.92 -11.15 3.53
N VAL A 856 -21.92 -12.01 3.36
CA VAL A 856 -21.22 -12.69 4.48
C VAL A 856 -20.46 -11.67 5.34
N VAL A 857 -19.85 -10.64 4.74
CA VAL A 857 -19.22 -9.54 5.49
C VAL A 857 -20.27 -8.66 6.18
N LEU A 858 -21.40 -8.35 5.56
CA LEU A 858 -22.50 -7.58 6.18
C LEU A 858 -23.13 -8.32 7.37
N LEU A 859 -23.33 -9.65 7.25
CA LEU A 859 -23.82 -10.49 8.35
C LEU A 859 -22.77 -10.66 9.47
N ALA A 860 -21.48 -10.79 9.15
CA ALA A 860 -20.41 -10.93 10.13
C ALA A 860 -20.00 -9.60 10.81
N TRP A 861 -20.23 -8.45 10.16
CA TRP A 861 -19.90 -7.13 10.69
C TRP A 861 -20.94 -6.64 11.71
N ARG A 862 -22.21 -7.00 11.55
CA ARG A 862 -23.28 -6.62 12.50
C ARG A 862 -23.31 -7.44 13.80
N SER A 863 -22.55 -8.53 13.89
CA SER A 863 -22.41 -9.31 15.14
C SER A 863 -21.26 -8.82 16.05
N ARG A 864 -20.77 -7.58 15.89
CA ARG A 864 -19.70 -6.99 16.71
C ARG A 864 -20.08 -5.63 17.30
#